data_AF-F2U7I0-F1
#
_entry.id   AF-F2U7I0-F1
#
_cell.length_a   1.000
_cell.length_b   1.000
_cell.length_c   1.000
_cell.angle_alpha   90.00
_cell.angle_beta   90.00
_cell.angle_gamma   90.00
#
_symmetry.space_group_name_H-M   'P 1'
#
loop_
_entity.id
_entity.type
_entity.pdbx_description
1 polymer ?
#
loop_
_entity_poly.entity_id
_entity_poly.type
_entity_poly.pdbx_seq_one_letter_code
_entity_poly.pdbx_strand_id
1 'polypeptide(L)'
;MAVSGQSTEQENTQTFANDENQRRKRTPTKQPSATAAQATTSAQFPCAKHTHTTSTTHNKHTQHKNASSPTHDAMAMSTRHECECECAAVPPQLTANASVWALIAEQLLVTQRSEEEKILASCLSMAEMRSARRDGVRAFCNLMMTCRELYLDLPWAMPKWCLSDVLLTVDAYSGYISRAARQRMLIVDWMDTSQPALVRVEEEEDEDEEEDTSAGTSATPTSDTKDTTAAATTPAREVWLENRFLAYAWLGVTWDSRCAFLQAKLVATQRTAGGFWSTFARCGRVHFTELSALDAWAAATHDEQMDEVAVEEGQAAEGMEDTRDMNAVPLEPHQQEQQQDQQHQRRPRRPAVFSLAATLHNQQEADQWSELRDTALAGAQGSCVDLTVIAGLSLLAARDVNKLVVSTLKAAVDQVSFANVAHVRWKTHKTQRSIHGKLRVVERLVLSNAASVDDISLLASIPAITLSSYNCLQPLDLASLAGVKTLCLSGGRYVNEQQALATAQQLDLSRVALRCGTLQAAHVKLGHPETTPDVLHLPNATHIELVSTSGVKQVTCPPRINTLVIEDLAHTMPVIPEFEHAQQVDLNLKTPLTREQLADLGRRVDSLVLRGTTVAHMADLQDIPDNVHVQLMSVCVDGPVPTCVDALEVDLDGIDGYRGAWMSSAPSLVLPGRHPHRPVQDLHLLSGRKLLRVSECDLAGELSRCDHLILSSCSGSVSVSRIESLLIDAAALTLPRDATVDGSGAGSNTMTRARKQLAVTGVHDVAHCRLQRCSIEAFEGCIEHVQRLILSRCTFDSVDDLPHVGSLVLRECTTEDKAWRWPDVVMTGRTPAEMAHVLMQGKERCEVHSRRW
;
A
#
# COMPACT_ATOMS: atom_id res chain seq x y z
N MET A 1 -52.41 20.25 -29.20
CA MET A 1 -52.77 20.97 -30.44
C MET A 1 -51.46 21.45 -31.05
N ALA A 2 -50.78 20.63 -31.87
CA ALA A 2 -50.88 20.51 -33.35
C ALA A 2 -50.07 21.66 -34.02
N VAL A 3 -49.08 21.50 -34.92
CA VAL A 3 -48.83 20.65 -36.12
C VAL A 3 -47.31 20.80 -36.45
N SER A 4 -46.43 19.78 -36.47
CA SER A 4 -46.03 18.76 -37.48
C SER A 4 -45.15 19.18 -38.69
N GLY A 5 -44.07 18.42 -38.93
CA GLY A 5 -43.32 18.27 -40.20
C GLY A 5 -41.85 17.86 -39.99
N GLN A 6 -41.49 16.60 -39.66
CA GLN A 6 -41.18 15.42 -40.50
C GLN A 6 -39.98 15.51 -41.48
N SER A 7 -38.99 14.62 -41.26
CA SER A 7 -38.11 13.85 -42.19
C SER A 7 -36.71 13.70 -41.57
N THR A 8 -36.03 12.55 -41.48
CA THR A 8 -36.25 11.16 -41.91
C THR A 8 -35.17 10.32 -41.20
N GLU A 9 -35.56 9.14 -40.68
CA GLU A 9 -34.70 8.07 -40.18
C GLU A 9 -34.02 7.30 -41.32
N GLN A 10 -32.84 6.74 -41.06
CA GLN A 10 -32.49 5.40 -41.57
C GLN A 10 -31.43 4.75 -40.69
N GLU A 11 -31.87 3.75 -39.90
CA GLU A 11 -31.04 2.72 -39.29
C GLU A 11 -30.39 1.84 -40.37
N ASN A 12 -29.17 1.36 -40.12
CA ASN A 12 -28.64 0.20 -40.82
C ASN A 12 -27.80 -0.66 -39.86
N THR A 13 -28.41 -1.75 -39.42
CA THR A 13 -27.82 -2.92 -38.78
C THR A 13 -27.11 -3.75 -39.85
N GLN A 14 -25.82 -4.05 -39.68
CA GLN A 14 -25.15 -5.07 -40.48
C GLN A 14 -24.32 -6.03 -39.61
N THR A 15 -24.82 -7.25 -39.60
CA THR A 15 -24.28 -8.48 -39.04
C THR A 15 -23.07 -8.96 -39.85
N PHE A 16 -21.96 -9.26 -39.18
CA PHE A 16 -20.81 -9.94 -39.76
C PHE A 16 -21.08 -11.45 -39.83
N ALA A 17 -21.03 -12.02 -41.03
CA ALA A 17 -20.98 -13.45 -41.28
C ALA A 17 -19.63 -13.81 -41.90
N ASN A 18 -19.02 -14.85 -41.30
CA ASN A 18 -17.82 -15.54 -41.76
C ASN A 18 -17.97 -16.07 -43.19
N ASP A 19 -16.94 -15.92 -44.01
CA ASP A 19 -16.72 -16.82 -45.14
C ASP A 19 -15.21 -17.02 -45.37
N GLU A 20 -14.73 -18.22 -45.06
CA GLU A 20 -13.33 -18.64 -45.24
C GLU A 20 -13.27 -19.83 -46.21
N ASN A 21 -12.58 -19.57 -47.34
CA ASN A 21 -11.76 -20.47 -48.16
C ASN A 21 -12.30 -21.84 -48.65
N GLN A 22 -12.50 -21.90 -49.98
CA GLN A 22 -12.13 -23.07 -50.77
C GLN A 22 -11.25 -22.74 -51.99
N ARG A 23 -10.08 -23.41 -52.00
CA ARG A 23 -9.36 -24.05 -53.13
C ARG A 23 -8.93 -23.19 -54.35
N ARG A 24 -7.62 -23.21 -54.65
CA ARG A 24 -7.02 -24.11 -55.67
C ARG A 24 -5.51 -23.86 -55.92
N LYS A 25 -4.75 -24.96 -55.81
CA LYS A 25 -3.72 -25.50 -56.73
C LYS A 25 -2.68 -24.54 -57.36
N ARG A 26 -1.40 -24.76 -57.04
CA ARG A 26 -0.28 -24.59 -57.99
C ARG A 26 0.70 -25.75 -57.94
N THR A 27 1.10 -26.14 -59.14
CA THR A 27 2.00 -27.23 -59.57
C THR A 27 3.49 -26.90 -59.35
N PRO A 28 4.40 -27.91 -59.41
CA PRO A 28 5.81 -27.74 -59.12
C PRO A 28 6.61 -27.36 -60.38
N THR A 29 7.71 -26.62 -60.21
CA THR A 29 8.68 -26.38 -61.29
C THR A 29 10.10 -26.70 -60.85
N LYS A 30 10.86 -27.21 -61.82
CA LYS A 30 12.11 -27.95 -61.76
C LYS A 30 13.35 -27.13 -61.37
N GLN A 31 14.34 -27.87 -60.87
CA GLN A 31 15.79 -27.62 -60.87
C GLN A 31 16.33 -26.89 -62.13
N PRO A 32 17.52 -26.28 -61.99
CA PRO A 32 18.68 -26.96 -62.58
C PRO A 32 19.91 -27.05 -61.66
N SER A 33 20.63 -28.14 -61.84
CA SER A 33 21.97 -28.47 -61.35
C SER A 33 23.05 -28.07 -62.36
N ALA A 34 24.18 -27.51 -61.90
CA ALA A 34 25.56 -27.88 -62.33
C ALA A 34 26.58 -27.01 -61.55
N THR A 35 27.47 -27.54 -60.71
CA THR A 35 28.78 -28.24 -60.91
C THR A 35 30.00 -27.31 -60.98
N ALA A 36 31.06 -27.76 -60.27
CA ALA A 36 32.48 -27.37 -60.30
C ALA A 36 32.93 -26.24 -59.35
N ALA A 37 34.07 -26.28 -58.65
CA ALA A 37 35.03 -27.32 -58.28
C ALA A 37 36.00 -26.72 -57.22
N GLN A 38 36.45 -27.59 -56.31
CA GLN A 38 37.68 -27.62 -55.49
C GLN A 38 38.69 -26.44 -55.53
N ALA A 39 39.11 -26.00 -54.34
CA ALA A 39 40.54 -25.88 -54.00
C ALA A 39 40.76 -25.94 -52.47
N THR A 40 41.39 -27.02 -52.04
CA THR A 40 41.94 -27.32 -50.72
C THR A 40 43.18 -26.48 -50.44
N THR A 41 43.37 -26.01 -49.20
CA THR A 41 44.71 -25.73 -48.67
C THR A 41 44.74 -26.00 -47.17
N SER A 42 45.45 -27.07 -46.80
CA SER A 42 45.93 -27.35 -45.45
C SER A 42 47.12 -26.44 -45.15
N ALA A 43 47.20 -25.90 -43.94
CA ALA A 43 48.44 -25.37 -43.38
C ALA A 43 48.70 -26.02 -42.02
N GLN A 44 49.83 -26.71 -41.95
CA GLN A 44 50.37 -27.41 -40.80
C GLN A 44 50.96 -26.44 -39.77
N PHE A 45 50.97 -26.90 -38.52
CA PHE A 45 51.76 -26.41 -37.39
C PHE A 45 53.24 -26.10 -37.73
N PRO A 46 53.90 -25.29 -36.88
CA PRO A 46 54.93 -25.94 -36.09
C PRO A 46 54.90 -25.61 -34.60
N CYS A 47 55.30 -26.64 -33.88
CA CYS A 47 55.61 -26.73 -32.47
C CYS A 47 56.95 -26.02 -32.16
N ALA A 48 57.06 -25.29 -31.06
CA ALA A 48 58.35 -24.92 -30.48
C ALA A 48 58.31 -25.06 -28.96
N LYS A 49 59.13 -26.00 -28.49
CA LYS A 49 59.49 -26.30 -27.10
C LYS A 49 60.40 -25.18 -26.57
N HIS A 50 60.28 -24.82 -25.30
CA HIS A 50 61.44 -24.56 -24.45
C HIS A 50 61.14 -24.90 -22.98
N THR A 51 61.89 -25.89 -22.49
CA THR A 51 62.11 -26.23 -21.09
C THR A 51 63.51 -25.72 -20.70
N HIS A 52 63.65 -25.11 -19.52
CA HIS A 52 64.76 -25.26 -18.54
C HIS A 52 64.48 -24.30 -17.34
N THR A 53 64.00 -24.77 -16.19
CA THR A 53 64.70 -25.23 -14.95
C THR A 53 65.50 -24.19 -14.15
N THR A 54 65.20 -24.16 -12.83
CA THR A 54 66.09 -23.96 -11.64
C THR A 54 66.73 -22.56 -11.44
N SER A 55 66.88 -21.96 -10.25
CA SER A 55 66.64 -22.33 -8.85
C SER A 55 66.95 -21.13 -7.92
N THR A 56 66.48 -21.24 -6.66
CA THR A 56 67.08 -20.79 -5.37
C THR A 56 67.10 -19.31 -4.89
N THR A 57 66.40 -19.13 -3.74
CA THR A 57 66.86 -18.74 -2.38
C THR A 57 66.77 -17.30 -1.81
N HIS A 58 66.24 -17.28 -0.56
CA HIS A 58 66.41 -16.33 0.58
C HIS A 58 65.56 -15.05 0.56
N ASN A 59 64.84 -14.59 1.60
CA ASN A 59 64.91 -14.70 3.09
C ASN A 59 63.46 -14.66 3.65
N LYS A 60 63.03 -15.43 4.68
CA LYS A 60 63.30 -15.39 6.14
C LYS A 60 62.99 -14.07 6.87
N HIS A 61 61.82 -13.99 7.53
CA HIS A 61 61.52 -13.37 8.85
C HIS A 61 59.99 -13.35 9.04
N THR A 62 59.33 -13.65 10.16
CA THR A 62 59.69 -14.23 11.46
C THR A 62 58.37 -14.68 12.10
N GLN A 63 58.38 -15.83 12.78
CA GLN A 63 57.29 -16.28 13.66
C GLN A 63 57.25 -15.43 14.93
N HIS A 64 56.05 -15.21 15.48
CA HIS A 64 55.84 -15.27 16.92
C HIS A 64 54.47 -15.87 17.23
N LYS A 65 54.50 -17.09 17.77
CA LYS A 65 53.45 -17.64 18.64
C LYS A 65 53.52 -16.91 19.98
N ASN A 66 52.38 -16.74 20.64
CA ASN A 66 52.23 -17.18 22.03
C ASN A 66 50.75 -17.22 22.44
N ALA A 67 50.38 -18.35 23.04
CA ALA A 67 49.16 -18.58 23.78
C ALA A 67 49.35 -18.08 25.22
N SER A 68 48.28 -17.59 25.86
CA SER A 68 47.93 -17.84 27.27
C SER A 68 46.75 -16.97 27.72
N SER A 69 45.67 -17.63 28.13
CA SER A 69 44.84 -17.25 29.28
C SER A 69 45.26 -18.15 30.46
N PRO A 70 44.77 -18.01 31.71
CA PRO A 70 43.89 -16.99 32.31
C PRO A 70 44.45 -16.45 33.66
N THR A 71 43.86 -15.39 34.22
CA THR A 71 43.78 -15.22 35.69
C THR A 71 42.73 -14.18 36.08
N HIS A 72 42.03 -14.52 37.16
CA HIS A 72 41.15 -13.69 37.98
C HIS A 72 41.79 -12.34 38.36
N ASP A 73 41.01 -11.27 38.39
CA ASP A 73 40.88 -10.50 39.64
C ASP A 73 39.68 -9.54 39.67
N ALA A 74 39.13 -9.46 40.88
CA ALA A 74 37.95 -8.72 41.28
C ALA A 74 38.16 -7.20 41.26
N MET A 75 37.11 -6.43 40.93
CA MET A 75 37.04 -5.02 41.30
C MET A 75 35.75 -4.68 42.04
N ALA A 76 36.00 -4.05 43.18
CA ALA A 76 35.12 -3.65 44.27
C ALA A 76 33.92 -2.79 43.87
N MET A 77 32.79 -3.10 44.53
CA MET A 77 31.68 -2.17 44.72
C MET A 77 32.11 -1.03 45.64
N SER A 78 31.90 0.21 45.18
CA SER A 78 32.01 1.42 45.97
C SER A 78 30.61 1.87 46.39
N THR A 79 30.38 1.87 47.70
CA THR A 79 29.20 2.38 48.40
C THR A 79 29.10 3.90 48.24
N ARG A 80 27.93 4.40 47.83
CA ARG A 80 27.56 5.81 47.96
C ARG A 80 26.17 5.98 48.55
N HIS A 81 26.18 6.74 49.64
CA HIS A 81 25.11 7.33 50.44
C HIS A 81 23.71 7.39 49.85
N GLU A 82 22.78 6.79 50.59
CA GLU A 82 21.38 7.20 50.63
C GLU A 82 21.28 8.55 51.34
N CYS A 83 20.64 9.51 50.66
CA CYS A 83 20.26 10.80 51.20
C CYS A 83 18.72 10.78 51.22
N GLU A 84 18.14 10.70 52.41
CA GLU A 84 16.71 10.85 52.62
C GLU A 84 16.31 12.31 52.35
N CYS A 85 15.55 12.53 51.28
CA CYS A 85 14.83 13.78 51.06
C CYS A 85 13.33 13.47 51.01
N GLU A 86 12.60 14.06 51.95
CA GLU A 86 11.14 14.11 52.00
C GLU A 86 10.58 14.73 50.71
N CYS A 87 9.86 13.94 49.92
CA CYS A 87 9.09 14.43 48.78
C CYS A 87 7.73 14.95 49.25
N ALA A 88 7.53 16.25 49.07
CA ALA A 88 6.22 16.89 49.10
C ALA A 88 5.28 16.31 48.03
N ALA A 89 3.98 16.35 48.33
CA ALA A 89 2.92 15.71 47.56
C ALA A 89 2.94 16.02 46.05
N VAL A 90 3.02 14.96 45.25
CA VAL A 90 2.84 14.96 43.79
C VAL A 90 1.35 15.18 43.49
N PRO A 91 0.96 16.15 42.62
CA PRO A 91 -0.44 16.32 42.23
C PRO A 91 -0.91 15.09 41.42
N PRO A 92 -2.21 14.73 41.48
CA PRO A 92 -2.71 13.51 40.88
C PRO A 92 -2.49 13.50 39.36
N GLN A 93 -1.84 12.45 38.88
CA GLN A 93 -1.63 12.20 37.45
C GLN A 93 -2.98 12.01 36.76
N LEU A 94 -3.29 12.89 35.81
CA LEU A 94 -4.43 12.74 34.90
C LEU A 94 -4.17 11.60 33.92
N THR A 95 -4.58 10.39 34.29
CA THR A 95 -4.64 9.24 33.38
C THR A 95 -5.86 9.37 32.48
N ALA A 96 -5.66 9.74 31.22
CA ALA A 96 -6.72 9.65 30.22
C ALA A 96 -7.02 8.16 29.96
N ASN A 97 -8.29 7.76 30.08
CA ASN A 97 -8.75 6.38 29.86
C ASN A 97 -8.80 6.04 28.36
N ALA A 98 -8.85 4.74 28.03
CA ALA A 98 -8.81 4.26 26.64
C ALA A 98 -10.00 4.72 25.77
N SER A 99 -11.11 5.20 26.36
CA SER A 99 -12.32 5.70 25.66
C SER A 99 -12.02 6.98 24.96
N VAL A 100 -11.34 7.89 25.67
CA VAL A 100 -10.95 9.18 25.11
C VAL A 100 -10.09 8.92 23.88
N TRP A 101 -9.21 7.92 23.92
CA TRP A 101 -8.39 7.52 22.77
C TRP A 101 -9.14 6.78 21.67
N ALA A 102 -10.14 5.96 22.01
CA ALA A 102 -11.02 5.33 21.02
C ALA A 102 -11.84 6.38 20.26
N LEU A 103 -12.39 7.38 20.96
CA LEU A 103 -13.08 8.53 20.35
C LEU A 103 -12.13 9.34 19.48
N ILE A 104 -10.89 9.54 19.92
CA ILE A 104 -9.86 10.19 19.11
C ILE A 104 -9.56 9.38 17.85
N ALA A 105 -9.36 8.07 17.97
CA ALA A 105 -9.12 7.17 16.85
C ALA A 105 -10.30 7.20 15.87
N GLU A 106 -11.52 7.14 16.37
CA GLU A 106 -12.75 7.23 15.59
C GLU A 106 -12.85 8.56 14.85
N GLN A 107 -12.59 9.68 15.52
CA GLN A 107 -12.58 11.01 14.89
C GLN A 107 -11.49 11.18 13.83
N LEU A 108 -10.32 10.58 14.03
CA LEU A 108 -9.21 10.66 13.08
C LEU A 108 -9.30 9.66 11.92
N LEU A 109 -10.00 8.54 12.08
CA LEU A 109 -9.92 7.39 11.18
C LEU A 109 -11.28 6.91 10.63
N VAL A 110 -12.40 7.25 11.28
CA VAL A 110 -13.75 6.72 10.99
C VAL A 110 -14.74 7.82 10.59
N THR A 111 -14.69 9.02 11.19
CA THR A 111 -15.71 10.08 10.99
C THR A 111 -15.73 10.71 9.58
N GLN A 112 -14.89 10.25 8.64
CA GLN A 112 -15.04 10.59 7.21
C GLN A 112 -16.09 9.73 6.46
N ARG A 113 -16.85 8.84 7.15
CA ARG A 113 -17.67 7.80 6.48
C ARG A 113 -19.17 8.01 6.40
N SER A 114 -19.78 8.95 7.13
CA SER A 114 -21.24 9.01 7.19
C SER A 114 -21.76 10.29 6.53
N GLU A 115 -22.57 10.12 5.49
CA GLU A 115 -23.15 11.13 4.57
C GLU A 115 -22.22 11.78 3.55
N GLU A 116 -21.04 12.30 3.92
CA GLU A 116 -20.14 12.94 2.95
C GLU A 116 -19.56 11.94 1.93
N GLU A 117 -19.36 10.67 2.27
CA GLU A 117 -18.76 9.67 1.37
C GLU A 117 -19.66 9.34 0.15
N LYS A 118 -21.00 9.50 0.27
CA LYS A 118 -21.93 9.37 -0.87
C LYS A 118 -21.88 10.57 -1.82
N ILE A 119 -21.55 11.75 -1.30
CA ILE A 119 -21.43 12.99 -2.08
C ILE A 119 -20.01 13.09 -2.67
N LEU A 120 -18.97 12.79 -1.88
CA LEU A 120 -17.56 12.81 -2.26
C LEU A 120 -17.17 11.67 -3.21
N ALA A 121 -17.81 10.49 -3.17
CA ALA A 121 -17.57 9.44 -4.16
C ALA A 121 -17.98 9.83 -5.60
N SER A 122 -18.77 10.91 -5.75
CA SER A 122 -19.08 11.50 -7.07
C SER A 122 -18.11 12.60 -7.51
N CYS A 123 -17.31 13.16 -6.58
CA CYS A 123 -16.48 14.35 -6.82
C CYS A 123 -14.96 14.12 -6.67
N LEU A 124 -14.52 13.23 -5.78
CA LEU A 124 -13.10 12.95 -5.53
C LEU A 124 -12.61 11.72 -6.30
N SER A 125 -11.35 11.76 -6.72
CA SER A 125 -10.68 10.59 -7.28
C SER A 125 -10.35 9.58 -6.17
N MET A 126 -10.39 8.29 -6.51
CA MET A 126 -9.97 7.19 -5.61
C MET A 126 -8.54 7.37 -5.04
N ALA A 127 -7.70 8.20 -5.63
CA ALA A 127 -6.36 8.50 -5.14
C ALA A 127 -6.35 9.50 -3.97
N GLU A 128 -7.29 10.44 -3.93
CA GLU A 128 -7.41 11.47 -2.88
C GLU A 128 -7.95 10.87 -1.59
N MET A 129 -9.00 10.04 -1.67
CA MET A 129 -9.51 9.27 -0.54
C MET A 129 -8.40 8.43 0.12
N ARG A 130 -7.52 7.81 -0.68
CA ARG A 130 -6.40 7.02 -0.15
C ARG A 130 -5.36 7.88 0.57
N SER A 131 -5.10 9.10 0.08
CA SER A 131 -4.12 10.01 0.69
C SER A 131 -4.60 10.54 2.04
N ALA A 132 -5.83 11.03 2.11
CA ALA A 132 -6.44 11.51 3.36
C ALA A 132 -6.44 10.41 4.43
N ARG A 133 -6.79 9.19 4.02
CA ARG A 133 -6.81 8.02 4.89
C ARG A 133 -5.43 7.65 5.44
N ARG A 134 -4.40 7.65 4.60
CA ARG A 134 -3.00 7.41 4.99
C ARG A 134 -2.50 8.46 5.98
N ASP A 135 -2.87 9.72 5.76
CA ASP A 135 -2.45 10.84 6.61
C ASP A 135 -3.13 10.76 8.00
N GLY A 136 -4.42 10.40 8.07
CA GLY A 136 -5.10 10.12 9.34
C GLY A 136 -4.41 9.02 10.17
N VAL A 137 -3.97 7.94 9.51
CA VAL A 137 -3.19 6.85 10.16
C VAL A 137 -1.85 7.29 10.65
N ARG A 138 -1.11 8.03 9.82
CA ARG A 138 0.19 8.58 10.21
C ARG A 138 0.04 9.44 11.46
N ALA A 139 -1.03 10.22 11.52
CA ALA A 139 -1.31 11.07 12.65
C ALA A 139 -1.65 10.31 13.92
N PHE A 140 -2.53 9.33 13.79
CA PHE A 140 -2.84 8.48 14.92
C PHE A 140 -1.59 7.75 15.46
N CYS A 141 -0.76 7.19 14.58
CA CYS A 141 0.48 6.50 14.95
C CYS A 141 1.51 7.42 15.60
N ASN A 142 1.73 8.61 15.04
CA ASN A 142 2.68 9.54 15.64
C ASN A 142 2.21 9.94 17.06
N LEU A 143 0.88 9.98 17.32
CA LEU A 143 0.33 10.53 18.57
C LEU A 143 0.68 9.65 19.73
N MET A 144 0.47 8.36 19.49
CA MET A 144 0.92 7.31 20.38
C MET A 144 2.41 7.44 20.70
N MET A 145 3.23 7.71 19.69
CA MET A 145 4.68 7.75 19.85
C MET A 145 5.16 9.00 20.60
N THR A 146 4.44 10.13 20.50
CA THR A 146 4.82 11.38 21.18
C THR A 146 4.33 11.43 22.63
N CYS A 147 3.16 10.85 22.91
CA CYS A 147 2.58 10.81 24.26
C CYS A 147 3.09 9.63 25.11
N ARG A 148 4.16 8.95 24.67
CA ARG A 148 4.71 7.75 25.30
C ARG A 148 5.17 7.95 26.75
N GLU A 149 5.65 9.15 27.11
CA GLU A 149 6.07 9.47 28.48
C GLU A 149 4.91 9.81 29.41
N LEU A 150 3.82 10.34 28.87
CA LEU A 150 2.58 10.60 29.63
C LEU A 150 1.77 9.32 29.84
N TYR A 151 1.90 8.35 28.94
CA TYR A 151 1.08 7.15 28.93
C TYR A 151 1.91 5.94 28.46
N LEU A 152 2.63 5.33 29.42
CA LEU A 152 3.46 4.13 29.20
C LEU A 152 2.66 2.94 28.62
N ASP A 153 1.36 2.90 28.87
CA ASP A 153 0.46 1.82 28.45
C ASP A 153 -0.32 2.12 27.16
N LEU A 154 -0.21 3.34 26.61
CA LEU A 154 -1.08 3.77 25.51
C LEU A 154 -0.85 3.06 24.18
N PRO A 155 0.39 2.79 23.73
CA PRO A 155 0.63 1.95 22.55
C PRO A 155 0.03 0.54 22.69
N TRP A 156 -0.21 0.10 23.94
CA TRP A 156 -0.76 -1.18 24.34
C TRP A 156 -2.25 -1.14 24.68
N ALA A 157 -2.89 0.03 24.66
CA ALA A 157 -4.33 0.24 24.92
C ALA A 157 -5.10 0.80 23.73
N MET A 158 -4.47 0.79 22.55
CA MET A 158 -5.02 1.36 21.33
C MET A 158 -5.98 0.38 20.63
N PRO A 159 -7.17 0.82 20.16
CA PRO A 159 -8.05 0.02 19.33
C PRO A 159 -7.51 -0.08 17.91
N LYS A 160 -6.62 -1.04 17.65
CA LYS A 160 -5.83 -1.08 16.41
C LYS A 160 -6.65 -1.35 15.12
N TRP A 161 -7.95 -1.65 15.25
CA TRP A 161 -8.89 -1.91 14.15
C TRP A 161 -9.10 -0.70 13.24
N CYS A 162 -9.01 0.50 13.79
CA CYS A 162 -9.17 1.76 13.05
C CYS A 162 -8.06 1.97 11.98
N LEU A 163 -6.94 1.24 12.08
CA LEU A 163 -5.83 1.27 11.13
C LEU A 163 -5.94 0.22 10.02
N SER A 164 -6.68 -0.87 10.28
CA SER A 164 -6.75 -2.04 9.39
C SER A 164 -7.21 -1.68 7.98
N ASP A 165 -8.17 -0.79 7.91
CA ASP A 165 -8.93 -0.47 6.73
C ASP A 165 -8.12 0.46 5.78
N VAL A 166 -7.25 1.29 6.36
CA VAL A 166 -6.31 2.17 5.66
C VAL A 166 -5.16 1.40 5.06
N LEU A 167 -4.62 0.45 5.83
CA LEU A 167 -3.51 -0.39 5.41
C LEU A 167 -3.91 -1.39 4.31
N LEU A 168 -5.22 -1.59 4.10
CA LEU A 168 -5.81 -2.41 3.04
C LEU A 168 -6.07 -1.67 1.71
N THR A 169 -5.97 -0.34 1.67
CA THR A 169 -6.36 0.47 0.49
C THR A 169 -5.18 0.97 -0.37
N VAL A 170 -3.94 0.66 0.02
CA VAL A 170 -2.72 1.00 -0.72
C VAL A 170 -2.37 -0.12 -1.70
N ASP A 171 -2.92 -0.03 -2.92
CA ASP A 171 -2.23 -0.25 -4.22
C ASP A 171 -3.12 -0.89 -5.30
N ALA A 172 -3.29 -0.13 -6.38
CA ALA A 172 -3.71 -0.63 -7.70
C ALA A 172 -2.50 -0.45 -8.62
N TYR A 173 -2.21 -1.47 -9.44
CA TYR A 173 -1.03 -1.69 -10.30
C TYR A 173 0.08 -2.57 -9.72
N SER A 174 -0.19 -3.88 -9.62
CA SER A 174 0.74 -4.95 -10.01
C SER A 174 -0.07 -6.26 -10.07
N GLY A 175 -0.15 -6.85 -11.26
CA GLY A 175 -0.83 -8.12 -11.50
C GLY A 175 0.03 -9.30 -11.07
N TYR A 176 -0.63 -10.35 -10.60
CA TYR A 176 -0.13 -11.67 -10.24
C TYR A 176 0.45 -11.83 -8.82
N ILE A 177 -0.39 -12.50 -8.01
CA ILE A 177 -0.22 -12.96 -6.61
C ILE A 177 -0.28 -11.85 -5.55
N SER A 178 -1.31 -11.96 -4.70
CA SER A 178 -1.72 -11.01 -3.67
C SER A 178 -0.63 -10.70 -2.65
N ARG A 179 0.20 -9.68 -2.93
CA ARG A 179 1.02 -8.97 -1.93
C ARG A 179 0.14 -8.35 -0.82
N ALA A 180 -1.12 -8.07 -1.13
CA ALA A 180 -2.18 -7.74 -0.17
C ALA A 180 -2.43 -8.83 0.90
N ALA A 181 -2.07 -10.10 0.65
CA ALA A 181 -2.16 -11.18 1.64
C ALA A 181 -0.95 -11.19 2.58
N ARG A 182 0.26 -10.89 2.08
CA ARG A 182 1.48 -10.72 2.92
C ARG A 182 1.41 -9.45 3.77
N GLN A 183 0.86 -8.35 3.23
CA GLN A 183 0.62 -7.12 4.00
C GLN A 183 -0.52 -7.30 5.02
N ARG A 184 -1.59 -8.04 4.70
CA ARG A 184 -2.62 -8.45 5.69
C ARG A 184 -2.05 -9.25 6.86
N MET A 185 -1.03 -10.09 6.65
CA MET A 185 -0.35 -10.80 7.74
C MET A 185 0.50 -9.87 8.61
N LEU A 186 1.42 -9.09 8.02
CA LEU A 186 2.33 -8.21 8.76
C LEU A 186 1.62 -7.10 9.55
N ILE A 187 0.45 -6.65 9.08
CA ILE A 187 -0.35 -5.60 9.72
C ILE A 187 -1.21 -6.16 10.86
N VAL A 188 -1.67 -7.41 10.78
CA VAL A 188 -2.45 -8.02 11.85
C VAL A 188 -1.56 -8.56 12.98
N ASP A 189 -0.32 -8.98 12.68
CA ASP A 189 0.69 -9.32 13.70
C ASP A 189 1.07 -8.11 14.58
N TRP A 190 0.89 -6.88 14.08
CA TRP A 190 1.14 -5.64 14.83
C TRP A 190 0.01 -5.27 15.83
N MET A 191 -1.15 -5.95 15.74
CA MET A 191 -2.39 -5.54 16.40
C MET A 191 -2.70 -6.19 17.77
N ASP A 192 -1.93 -5.87 18.82
CA ASP A 192 -2.17 -6.32 20.21
C ASP A 192 -2.65 -5.30 21.28
N THR A 193 -3.46 -5.80 22.24
CA THR A 193 -3.84 -5.28 23.58
C THR A 193 -4.87 -4.13 23.82
N SER A 194 -5.79 -4.45 24.75
CA SER A 194 -6.61 -3.73 25.76
C SER A 194 -7.80 -2.76 25.48
N GLN A 195 -8.88 -3.03 26.24
CA GLN A 195 -10.06 -2.25 26.69
C GLN A 195 -11.35 -2.15 25.82
N PRO A 196 -12.36 -3.02 26.08
CA PRO A 196 -13.74 -2.95 25.56
C PRO A 196 -14.73 -2.11 26.38
N ALA A 197 -14.36 -1.60 27.56
CA ALA A 197 -15.33 -1.13 28.56
C ALA A 197 -15.89 0.30 28.33
N LEU A 198 -15.82 0.84 27.12
CA LEU A 198 -15.85 2.29 26.90
C LEU A 198 -16.83 2.78 25.82
N VAL A 199 -17.76 1.89 25.42
CA VAL A 199 -18.92 2.19 24.55
C VAL A 199 -20.22 2.19 25.37
N ARG A 200 -20.20 2.74 26.58
CA ARG A 200 -21.44 3.08 27.29
C ARG A 200 -21.44 4.57 27.59
N VAL A 201 -22.06 5.33 26.70
CA VAL A 201 -22.69 6.60 27.03
C VAL A 201 -24.19 6.33 26.96
N GLU A 202 -24.77 6.22 28.15
CA GLU A 202 -26.11 6.66 28.56
C GLU A 202 -27.14 6.87 27.44
N GLU A 203 -27.96 5.83 27.21
CA GLU A 203 -29.37 5.99 26.84
C GLU A 203 -30.19 5.55 28.06
N GLU A 204 -30.42 6.48 28.98
CA GLU A 204 -31.49 6.39 29.97
C GLU A 204 -32.60 7.37 29.56
N GLU A 205 -33.78 6.79 29.31
CA GLU A 205 -35.12 7.30 29.60
C GLU A 205 -35.64 8.53 28.82
N ASP A 206 -36.32 8.25 27.70
CA ASP A 206 -37.53 9.00 27.31
C ASP A 206 -38.70 8.01 27.35
N GLU A 207 -39.39 7.95 28.50
CA GLU A 207 -40.69 7.30 28.63
C GLU A 207 -41.76 8.22 28.00
N ASP A 208 -42.45 7.71 26.98
CA ASP A 208 -43.66 8.31 26.42
C ASP A 208 -44.80 8.26 27.47
N GLU A 209 -45.07 9.39 28.13
CA GLU A 209 -46.32 9.60 28.87
C GLU A 209 -47.45 9.96 27.88
N GLU A 210 -48.30 8.96 27.59
CA GLU A 210 -49.63 9.20 27.01
C GLU A 210 -50.58 9.78 28.08
N GLU A 211 -50.99 11.00 27.76
CA GLU A 211 -52.22 11.72 28.10
C GLU A 211 -53.39 10.82 28.59
N ASP A 212 -53.74 10.89 29.89
CA ASP A 212 -55.16 10.85 30.24
C ASP A 212 -55.56 11.54 31.55
N THR A 213 -56.73 12.12 31.44
CA THR A 213 -57.45 13.04 32.33
C THR A 213 -57.83 12.47 33.71
N SER A 214 -57.60 13.25 34.79
CA SER A 214 -58.63 13.50 35.82
C SER A 214 -58.23 14.56 36.86
N ALA A 215 -59.26 15.26 37.33
CA ALA A 215 -59.24 16.45 38.16
C ALA A 215 -58.88 16.21 39.63
N GLY A 216 -58.27 17.20 40.31
CA GLY A 216 -58.15 17.18 41.76
C GLY A 216 -57.29 18.27 42.40
N THR A 217 -57.81 19.49 42.48
CA THR A 217 -57.64 20.51 43.54
C THR A 217 -56.59 20.28 44.67
N SER A 218 -55.56 21.13 44.77
CA SER A 218 -55.40 22.16 45.84
C SER A 218 -53.99 22.78 45.93
N ALA A 219 -53.99 24.10 46.16
CA ALA A 219 -52.97 25.04 46.64
C ALA A 219 -51.72 24.47 47.38
N THR A 220 -50.50 25.03 47.36
CA THR A 220 -50.01 26.42 47.63
C THR A 220 -48.44 26.45 47.42
N PRO A 221 -47.64 27.51 47.68
CA PRO A 221 -46.63 28.01 46.74
C PRO A 221 -45.15 27.99 47.26
N THR A 222 -44.26 28.60 46.46
CA THR A 222 -42.90 29.15 46.76
C THR A 222 -41.67 28.26 46.55
N SER A 223 -40.81 28.63 45.60
CA SER A 223 -39.55 29.38 45.88
C SER A 223 -38.72 29.60 44.61
N ASP A 224 -38.64 30.87 44.20
CA ASP A 224 -37.56 31.42 43.38
C ASP A 224 -36.26 31.39 44.18
N THR A 225 -35.17 30.81 43.65
CA THR A 225 -33.80 31.38 43.71
C THR A 225 -32.77 30.52 42.97
N LYS A 226 -31.97 31.18 42.09
CA LYS A 226 -30.52 30.94 41.85
C LYS A 226 -30.09 29.57 41.28
N ASP A 227 -29.27 29.47 40.22
CA ASP A 227 -27.97 30.12 40.10
C ASP A 227 -27.50 30.29 38.64
N THR A 228 -26.94 31.46 38.40
CA THR A 228 -26.27 31.90 37.18
C THR A 228 -24.76 31.68 37.36
N THR A 229 -24.25 30.49 37.07
CA THR A 229 -22.81 30.15 37.23
C THR A 229 -22.17 29.46 36.01
N ALA A 230 -22.78 29.52 34.83
CA ALA A 230 -22.32 28.79 33.65
C ALA A 230 -21.26 29.50 32.77
N ALA A 231 -20.77 30.71 33.11
CA ALA A 231 -19.99 31.53 32.19
C ALA A 231 -18.45 31.47 32.34
N ALA A 232 -17.89 30.73 33.30
CA ALA A 232 -16.45 30.77 33.61
C ALA A 232 -15.60 29.59 33.08
N THR A 233 -16.20 28.61 32.38
CA THR A 233 -15.50 27.39 31.91
C THR A 233 -15.01 27.43 30.45
N THR A 234 -15.30 28.49 29.71
CA THR A 234 -14.98 28.63 28.27
C THR A 234 -13.48 28.69 27.92
N PRO A 235 -12.61 29.48 28.58
CA PRO A 235 -11.23 29.65 28.11
C PRO A 235 -10.37 28.39 28.30
N ALA A 236 -10.62 27.61 29.35
CA ALA A 236 -9.91 26.35 29.58
C ALA A 236 -10.25 25.30 28.51
N ARG A 237 -11.51 25.26 28.05
CA ARG A 237 -11.96 24.35 26.99
C ARG A 237 -11.34 24.71 25.64
N GLU A 238 -11.24 26.00 25.32
CA GLU A 238 -10.63 26.46 24.07
C GLU A 238 -9.14 26.13 23.98
N VAL A 239 -8.38 26.38 25.05
CA VAL A 239 -6.94 26.03 25.12
C VAL A 239 -6.75 24.52 25.00
N TRP A 240 -7.61 23.73 25.65
CA TRP A 240 -7.56 22.28 25.56
C TRP A 240 -7.85 21.75 24.15
N LEU A 241 -8.85 22.31 23.45
CA LEU A 241 -9.16 21.95 22.07
C LEU A 241 -8.01 22.33 21.12
N GLU A 242 -7.43 23.51 21.30
CA GLU A 242 -6.30 23.98 20.52
C GLU A 242 -5.09 23.05 20.64
N ASN A 243 -4.71 22.68 21.86
CA ASN A 243 -3.58 21.79 22.10
C ASN A 243 -3.79 20.41 21.47
N ARG A 244 -5.01 19.85 21.56
CA ARG A 244 -5.34 18.58 20.91
C ARG A 244 -5.31 18.68 19.39
N PHE A 245 -5.88 19.74 18.83
CA PHE A 245 -5.86 19.97 17.39
C PHE A 245 -4.43 20.11 16.85
N LEU A 246 -3.58 20.88 17.52
CA LEU A 246 -2.17 21.03 17.18
C LEU A 246 -1.38 19.74 17.35
N ALA A 247 -1.68 18.95 18.38
CA ALA A 247 -1.13 17.61 18.52
C ALA A 247 -1.48 16.82 17.26
N TYR A 248 -2.76 16.60 16.92
CA TYR A 248 -3.16 15.90 15.70
C TYR A 248 -2.51 16.42 14.41
N ALA A 249 -2.38 17.74 14.27
CA ALA A 249 -1.65 18.33 13.15
C ALA A 249 -0.16 17.94 13.14
N TRP A 250 0.54 18.01 14.29
CA TRP A 250 1.94 17.56 14.46
C TRP A 250 2.18 16.14 13.98
N LEU A 251 1.14 15.35 14.09
CA LEU A 251 1.17 13.94 13.82
C LEU A 251 0.90 13.64 12.35
N GLY A 252 0.29 14.57 11.64
CA GLY A 252 0.06 14.48 10.22
C GLY A 252 -1.40 14.36 9.81
N VAL A 253 -2.36 14.68 10.69
CA VAL A 253 -3.78 14.73 10.28
C VAL A 253 -3.90 15.83 9.24
N THR A 254 -4.51 15.47 8.11
CA THR A 254 -4.88 16.43 7.07
C THR A 254 -6.32 16.87 7.32
N TRP A 255 -6.50 18.16 7.60
CA TRP A 255 -7.79 18.75 7.92
C TRP A 255 -8.48 19.23 6.64
N ASP A 256 -9.79 19.00 6.51
CA ASP A 256 -10.57 19.71 5.50
C ASP A 256 -10.52 21.22 5.81
N SER A 257 -10.29 22.04 4.79
CA SER A 257 -10.30 23.50 4.91
C SER A 257 -11.58 24.04 5.56
N ARG A 258 -12.72 23.34 5.41
CA ARG A 258 -14.04 23.67 5.98
C ARG A 258 -14.19 23.25 7.44
N CYS A 259 -13.16 22.68 8.07
CA CYS A 259 -13.19 22.29 9.48
C CYS A 259 -13.61 23.47 10.36
N ALA A 260 -14.74 23.34 11.05
CA ALA A 260 -15.34 24.43 11.83
C ALA A 260 -14.38 25.02 12.87
N PHE A 261 -13.57 24.17 13.53
CA PHE A 261 -12.55 24.64 14.47
C PHE A 261 -11.48 25.50 13.79
N LEU A 262 -11.00 25.06 12.62
CA LEU A 262 -9.97 25.77 11.88
C LEU A 262 -10.50 27.09 11.30
N GLN A 263 -11.73 27.08 10.80
CA GLN A 263 -12.46 28.27 10.33
C GLN A 263 -12.68 29.28 11.47
N ALA A 264 -13.10 28.82 12.65
CA ALA A 264 -13.21 29.68 13.82
C ALA A 264 -11.85 30.31 14.22
N LYS A 265 -10.74 29.55 14.12
CA LYS A 265 -9.38 30.07 14.36
C LYS A 265 -8.86 31.01 13.28
N LEU A 266 -9.40 30.95 12.06
CA LEU A 266 -9.11 31.90 10.99
C LEU A 266 -9.83 33.23 11.16
N VAL A 267 -11.01 33.24 11.77
CA VAL A 267 -11.80 34.46 12.03
C VAL A 267 -11.44 35.09 13.38
N ALA A 268 -10.86 34.32 14.31
CA ALA A 268 -10.49 34.81 15.63
C ALA A 268 -9.32 35.82 15.57
N THR A 269 -9.52 36.98 16.22
CA THR A 269 -8.56 38.09 16.29
C THR A 269 -7.15 37.65 16.69
N GLN A 270 -6.14 38.26 16.07
CA GLN A 270 -4.72 37.91 16.18
C GLN A 270 -4.18 37.76 17.62
N ARG A 271 -4.73 38.52 18.58
CA ARG A 271 -4.28 38.48 19.99
C ARG A 271 -4.47 37.13 20.67
N THR A 272 -5.49 36.36 20.30
CA THR A 272 -5.77 35.06 20.92
C THR A 272 -5.20 33.88 20.14
N ALA A 273 -4.90 34.07 18.85
CA ALA A 273 -4.52 32.99 17.93
C ALA A 273 -3.03 32.99 17.52
N GLY A 274 -2.21 33.96 17.97
CA GLY A 274 -0.80 34.08 17.54
C GLY A 274 0.06 32.83 17.79
N GLY A 275 -0.10 32.20 18.96
CA GLY A 275 0.60 30.96 19.32
C GLY A 275 0.20 29.77 18.44
N PHE A 276 -1.11 29.63 18.17
CA PHE A 276 -1.68 28.58 17.34
C PHE A 276 -1.05 28.53 15.95
N TRP A 277 -1.14 29.63 15.20
CA TRP A 277 -0.71 29.67 13.79
C TRP A 277 0.80 29.49 13.63
N SER A 278 1.60 29.94 14.61
CA SER A 278 3.05 29.69 14.60
C SER A 278 3.39 28.21 14.69
N THR A 279 2.61 27.44 15.45
CA THR A 279 2.77 25.99 15.60
C THR A 279 2.16 25.27 14.42
N PHE A 280 0.94 25.65 14.01
CA PHE A 280 0.25 25.07 12.87
C PHE A 280 0.99 25.29 11.56
N ALA A 281 1.71 26.41 11.36
CA ALA A 281 2.56 26.61 10.18
C ALA A 281 3.76 25.65 10.10
N ARG A 282 4.08 24.91 11.17
CA ARG A 282 5.17 23.93 11.21
C ARG A 282 4.70 22.49 11.02
N CYS A 283 3.44 22.20 11.36
CA CYS A 283 2.90 20.85 11.28
C CYS A 283 1.55 20.69 10.57
N GLY A 284 0.77 21.75 10.48
CA GLY A 284 -0.58 21.76 9.94
C GLY A 284 -0.63 21.28 8.50
N ARG A 285 -1.59 20.40 8.23
CA ARG A 285 -1.93 19.91 6.89
C ARG A 285 -3.37 20.27 6.58
N VAL A 286 -3.61 20.92 5.46
CA VAL A 286 -4.96 21.32 5.05
C VAL A 286 -5.26 20.80 3.65
N HIS A 287 -6.44 20.22 3.46
CA HIS A 287 -6.97 19.83 2.16
C HIS A 287 -8.06 20.80 1.71
N PHE A 288 -7.87 21.35 0.52
CA PHE A 288 -8.83 22.18 -0.18
C PHE A 288 -9.47 21.34 -1.28
N THR A 289 -10.79 21.20 -1.24
CA THR A 289 -11.57 20.40 -2.21
C THR A 289 -11.81 21.12 -3.53
N GLU A 290 -11.65 22.44 -3.54
CA GLU A 290 -11.86 23.33 -4.68
C GLU A 290 -11.08 24.64 -4.51
N LEU A 291 -10.97 25.43 -5.58
CA LEU A 291 -10.25 26.71 -5.56
C LEU A 291 -10.96 27.76 -4.68
N SER A 292 -12.29 27.80 -4.70
CA SER A 292 -13.11 28.68 -3.86
C SER A 292 -12.92 28.45 -2.35
N ALA A 293 -12.63 27.22 -1.93
CA ALA A 293 -12.31 26.94 -0.54
C ALA A 293 -10.95 27.54 -0.13
N LEU A 294 -10.00 27.60 -1.06
CA LEU A 294 -8.72 28.28 -0.87
C LEU A 294 -8.87 29.82 -0.91
N ASP A 295 -9.78 30.34 -1.74
CA ASP A 295 -10.13 31.76 -1.72
C ASP A 295 -10.77 32.18 -0.40
N ALA A 296 -11.74 31.40 0.10
CA ALA A 296 -12.37 31.65 1.39
C ALA A 296 -11.35 31.65 2.53
N TRP A 297 -10.36 30.74 2.48
CA TRP A 297 -9.23 30.74 3.38
C TRP A 297 -8.42 32.03 3.28
N ALA A 298 -8.06 32.46 2.07
CA ALA A 298 -7.28 33.67 1.85
C ALA A 298 -8.02 34.93 2.31
N ALA A 299 -9.31 35.05 1.99
CA ALA A 299 -10.15 36.17 2.42
C ALA A 299 -10.18 36.28 3.95
N ALA A 300 -10.39 35.17 4.66
CA ALA A 300 -10.37 35.13 6.13
C ALA A 300 -9.00 35.54 6.72
N THR A 301 -7.91 35.42 5.96
CA THR A 301 -6.59 35.91 6.40
C THR A 301 -6.33 37.39 6.12
N HIS A 302 -7.08 38.01 5.21
CA HIS A 302 -6.90 39.42 4.82
C HIS A 302 -7.76 40.41 5.61
N ASP A 303 -8.99 40.05 5.97
CA ASP A 303 -9.94 40.98 6.63
C ASP A 303 -9.37 41.59 7.93
N GLU A 304 -8.62 40.83 8.72
CA GLU A 304 -8.00 41.35 9.95
C GLU A 304 -6.89 42.38 9.70
N GLN A 305 -6.27 42.36 8.51
CA GLN A 305 -5.17 43.28 8.22
C GLN A 305 -5.68 44.72 8.05
N MET A 306 -6.92 44.90 7.59
CA MET A 306 -7.50 46.23 7.36
C MET A 306 -8.05 46.86 8.64
N ASP A 307 -8.68 46.08 9.53
CA ASP A 307 -9.29 46.60 10.75
C ASP A 307 -8.25 47.20 11.73
N GLU A 308 -7.04 46.62 11.82
CA GLU A 308 -6.00 47.14 12.72
C GLU A 308 -5.39 48.45 12.22
N VAL A 309 -5.28 48.63 10.89
CA VAL A 309 -4.77 49.88 10.31
C VAL A 309 -5.77 51.02 10.52
N ALA A 310 -7.07 50.75 10.39
CA ALA A 310 -8.11 51.75 10.61
C ALA A 310 -8.17 52.26 12.07
N VAL A 311 -7.85 51.41 13.05
CA VAL A 311 -7.81 51.81 14.47
C VAL A 311 -6.60 52.69 14.78
N GLU A 312 -5.43 52.41 14.20
CA GLU A 312 -4.25 53.26 14.41
C GLU A 312 -4.39 54.62 13.71
N GLU A 313 -4.98 54.68 12.50
CA GLU A 313 -5.19 55.94 11.79
C GLU A 313 -6.24 56.84 12.50
N GLY A 314 -7.27 56.23 13.10
CA GLY A 314 -8.27 56.95 13.91
C GLY A 314 -7.70 57.57 15.19
N GLN A 315 -6.75 56.90 15.84
CA GLN A 315 -6.10 57.41 17.06
C GLN A 315 -5.04 58.48 16.78
N ALA A 316 -4.43 58.49 15.60
CA ALA A 316 -3.52 59.55 15.19
C ALA A 316 -4.24 60.87 14.83
N ALA A 317 -5.50 60.80 14.38
CA ALA A 317 -6.26 61.98 13.95
C ALA A 317 -6.89 62.78 15.12
N GLU A 318 -7.22 62.16 16.26
CA GLU A 318 -7.85 62.85 17.40
C GLU A 318 -6.87 63.54 18.37
N GLY A 319 -5.56 63.42 18.15
CA GLY A 319 -4.52 64.01 19.01
C GLY A 319 -3.96 65.37 18.56
N MET A 320 -4.46 65.95 17.45
CA MET A 320 -3.82 67.11 16.80
C MET A 320 -4.75 68.33 16.69
N GLU A 321 -5.45 68.66 17.77
CA GLU A 321 -5.93 70.02 18.01
C GLU A 321 -5.33 70.54 19.32
N ASP A 322 -4.73 71.73 19.23
CA ASP A 322 -4.25 72.57 20.34
C ASP A 322 -2.83 72.34 20.88
N THR A 323 -1.82 72.65 20.06
CA THR A 323 -0.63 73.41 20.53
C THR A 323 0.16 74.03 19.38
N ARG A 324 -0.20 75.26 19.00
CA ARG A 324 0.72 76.21 18.36
C ARG A 324 1.58 76.83 19.46
N ASP A 325 2.86 76.48 19.53
CA ASP A 325 3.98 77.43 19.42
C ASP A 325 5.33 76.83 19.88
N MET A 326 6.34 77.06 19.03
CA MET A 326 7.78 77.09 19.29
C MET A 326 8.52 75.79 19.67
N ASN A 327 9.02 75.06 18.66
CA ASN A 327 10.46 75.06 18.30
C ASN A 327 10.76 73.93 17.30
N ALA A 328 11.37 74.32 16.18
CA ALA A 328 11.85 73.41 15.15
C ALA A 328 13.07 72.62 15.67
N VAL A 329 12.84 71.40 16.15
CA VAL A 329 13.88 70.38 16.33
C VAL A 329 13.81 69.44 15.12
N PRO A 330 14.93 69.16 14.42
CA PRO A 330 14.94 68.20 13.32
C PRO A 330 14.55 66.81 13.82
N LEU A 331 13.39 66.31 13.39
CA LEU A 331 12.95 64.94 13.65
C LEU A 331 13.92 63.95 12.97
N GLU A 332 14.54 63.12 13.81
CA GLU A 332 15.48 62.08 13.43
C GLU A 332 14.83 61.01 12.52
N PRO A 333 15.56 60.46 11.54
CA PRO A 333 15.09 59.36 10.68
C PRO A 333 14.84 58.03 11.41
N HIS A 334 14.99 57.97 12.74
CA HIS A 334 14.80 56.74 13.54
C HIS A 334 13.35 56.27 13.66
N GLN A 335 12.35 57.11 13.37
CA GLN A 335 10.94 56.68 13.41
C GLN A 335 10.52 55.85 12.17
N GLN A 336 11.22 55.97 11.04
CA GLN A 336 10.83 55.27 9.81
C GLN A 336 11.34 53.81 9.78
N GLU A 337 12.48 53.51 10.42
CA GLU A 337 12.97 52.13 10.56
C GLU A 337 12.13 51.30 11.54
N GLN A 338 11.62 51.89 12.63
CA GLN A 338 10.76 51.16 13.57
C GLN A 338 9.39 50.77 13.00
N GLN A 339 8.86 51.50 12.02
CA GLN A 339 7.61 51.11 11.34
C GLN A 339 7.83 49.97 10.32
N GLN A 340 9.00 49.87 9.69
CA GLN A 340 9.28 48.76 8.78
C GLN A 340 9.47 47.42 9.50
N ASP A 341 10.07 47.43 10.70
CA ASP A 341 10.24 46.21 11.49
C ASP A 341 8.92 45.66 12.07
N GLN A 342 7.93 46.52 12.34
CA GLN A 342 6.61 46.05 12.80
C GLN A 342 5.80 45.38 11.68
N GLN A 343 5.91 45.85 10.43
CA GLN A 343 5.27 45.16 9.29
C GLN A 343 5.87 43.78 9.00
N HIS A 344 7.14 43.54 9.35
CA HIS A 344 7.80 42.24 9.13
C HIS A 344 7.40 41.15 10.13
N GLN A 345 6.69 41.48 11.21
CA GLN A 345 6.26 40.49 12.22
C GLN A 345 4.91 39.83 11.94
N ARG A 346 4.12 40.32 10.96
CA ARG A 346 2.85 39.67 10.60
C ARG A 346 3.10 38.41 9.77
N ARG A 347 3.35 37.30 10.47
CA ARG A 347 3.46 35.99 9.83
C ARG A 347 2.10 35.58 9.25
N PRO A 348 2.01 35.22 7.95
CA PRO A 348 0.77 34.79 7.35
C PRO A 348 0.23 33.53 8.03
N ARG A 349 -1.10 33.47 8.23
CA ARG A 349 -1.82 32.32 8.77
C ARG A 349 -1.86 31.20 7.73
N ARG A 350 -0.81 30.37 7.73
CA ARG A 350 -0.62 29.32 6.74
C ARG A 350 -0.48 27.93 7.37
N PRO A 351 -0.91 26.87 6.69
CA PRO A 351 -0.52 25.52 7.06
C PRO A 351 0.96 25.26 6.72
N ALA A 352 1.54 24.21 7.28
CA ALA A 352 2.87 23.74 6.88
C ALA A 352 2.83 23.04 5.52
N VAL A 353 1.77 22.26 5.29
CA VAL A 353 1.55 21.46 4.10
C VAL A 353 0.11 21.64 3.63
N PHE A 354 -0.12 21.63 2.32
CA PHE A 354 -1.48 21.66 1.80
C PHE A 354 -1.69 20.64 0.67
N SER A 355 -2.93 20.22 0.47
CA SER A 355 -3.37 19.49 -0.73
C SER A 355 -4.53 20.24 -1.37
N LEU A 356 -4.61 20.23 -2.69
CA LEU A 356 -5.68 20.91 -3.44
C LEU A 356 -6.20 19.98 -4.54
N ALA A 357 -7.51 19.92 -4.69
CA ALA A 357 -8.16 19.49 -5.92
C ALA A 357 -8.89 20.71 -6.50
N ALA A 358 -8.62 21.09 -7.75
CA ALA A 358 -9.28 22.23 -8.36
C ALA A 358 -9.59 21.99 -9.84
N THR A 359 -10.71 22.55 -10.27
CA THR A 359 -11.08 22.62 -11.68
C THR A 359 -10.87 24.05 -12.16
N LEU A 360 -10.08 24.24 -13.21
CA LEU A 360 -9.75 25.54 -13.79
C LEU A 360 -10.54 25.71 -15.10
N HIS A 361 -11.51 26.63 -15.09
CA HIS A 361 -12.42 26.92 -16.19
C HIS A 361 -11.89 27.97 -17.16
N ASN A 362 -10.88 28.75 -16.79
CA ASN A 362 -10.34 29.86 -17.58
C ASN A 362 -8.95 30.28 -17.05
N GLN A 363 -8.30 31.21 -17.76
CA GLN A 363 -6.98 31.73 -17.35
C GLN A 363 -7.03 32.51 -16.04
N GLN A 364 -8.12 33.22 -15.74
CA GLN A 364 -8.25 33.99 -14.51
C GLN A 364 -8.17 33.09 -13.27
N GLU A 365 -8.81 31.92 -13.28
CA GLU A 365 -8.71 30.95 -12.18
C GLU A 365 -7.30 30.33 -12.06
N ALA A 366 -6.59 30.16 -13.18
CA ALA A 366 -5.21 29.69 -13.15
C ALA A 366 -4.26 30.75 -12.56
N ASP A 367 -4.47 32.02 -12.90
CA ASP A 367 -3.74 33.16 -12.34
C ASP A 367 -4.06 33.34 -10.85
N GLN A 368 -5.33 33.22 -10.49
CA GLN A 368 -5.81 33.25 -9.10
C GLN A 368 -5.19 32.12 -8.27
N TRP A 369 -5.15 30.88 -8.78
CA TRP A 369 -4.42 29.79 -8.13
C TRP A 369 -2.95 30.16 -7.90
N SER A 370 -2.27 30.71 -8.90
CA SER A 370 -0.87 31.13 -8.76
C SER A 370 -0.71 32.24 -7.72
N GLU A 371 -1.65 33.18 -7.66
CA GLU A 371 -1.65 34.26 -6.69
C GLU A 371 -1.87 33.74 -5.27
N LEU A 372 -2.89 32.91 -5.03
CA LEU A 372 -3.17 32.29 -3.73
C LEU A 372 -2.00 31.41 -3.25
N ARG A 373 -1.36 30.70 -4.18
CA ARG A 373 -0.17 29.90 -3.90
C ARG A 373 0.98 30.77 -3.38
N ASP A 374 1.11 31.97 -3.94
CA ASP A 374 2.20 32.91 -3.69
C ASP A 374 1.96 33.84 -2.51
N THR A 375 0.68 34.06 -2.15
CA THR A 375 0.23 34.92 -1.06
C THR A 375 -0.22 34.08 0.15
N ALA A 376 -1.44 33.55 0.14
CA ALA A 376 -2.07 32.84 1.24
C ALA A 376 -1.32 31.58 1.67
N LEU A 377 -0.73 30.85 0.71
CA LEU A 377 0.05 29.63 0.96
C LEU A 377 1.55 29.85 0.87
N ALA A 378 2.04 31.10 0.83
CA ALA A 378 3.47 31.39 0.73
C ALA A 378 4.26 30.57 1.74
N GLY A 379 5.26 29.79 1.32
CA GLY A 379 6.10 28.97 2.20
C GLY A 379 5.47 27.68 2.76
N ALA A 380 4.18 27.40 2.52
CA ALA A 380 3.61 26.08 2.75
C ALA A 380 4.05 25.12 1.63
N GLN A 381 4.23 23.83 1.89
CA GLN A 381 4.58 22.83 0.87
C GLN A 381 3.33 22.13 0.34
N GLY A 382 3.14 22.06 -0.99
CA GLY A 382 2.03 21.29 -1.56
C GLY A 382 2.34 19.78 -1.50
N SER A 383 1.57 18.96 -0.78
CA SER A 383 1.77 17.50 -0.77
C SER A 383 1.22 16.82 -2.02
N CYS A 384 0.00 17.19 -2.42
CA CYS A 384 -0.67 16.70 -3.62
C CYS A 384 -1.61 17.80 -4.17
N VAL A 385 -1.37 18.24 -5.40
CA VAL A 385 -2.19 19.24 -6.09
C VAL A 385 -2.71 18.62 -7.38
N ASP A 386 -4.02 18.45 -7.50
CA ASP A 386 -4.70 17.94 -8.70
C ASP A 386 -5.46 19.08 -9.39
N LEU A 387 -5.05 19.42 -10.62
CA LEU A 387 -5.62 20.50 -11.41
C LEU A 387 -6.26 19.92 -12.67
N THR A 388 -7.58 20.07 -12.77
CA THR A 388 -8.35 19.70 -13.97
C THR A 388 -8.64 20.93 -14.81
N VAL A 389 -8.14 20.97 -16.05
CA VAL A 389 -8.28 22.12 -16.95
C VAL A 389 -9.43 21.89 -17.93
N ILE A 390 -10.43 22.77 -17.91
CA ILE A 390 -11.65 22.66 -18.73
C ILE A 390 -11.57 23.51 -20.01
N ALA A 391 -10.95 24.69 -19.94
CA ALA A 391 -10.76 25.59 -21.09
C ALA A 391 -9.27 25.86 -21.34
N GLY A 392 -8.96 26.40 -22.52
CA GLY A 392 -7.57 26.66 -22.90
C GLY A 392 -6.91 27.67 -21.96
N LEU A 393 -5.71 27.35 -21.47
CA LEU A 393 -4.92 28.23 -20.62
C LEU A 393 -3.67 28.70 -21.36
N SER A 394 -3.38 30.01 -21.32
CA SER A 394 -2.13 30.55 -21.84
C SER A 394 -0.93 30.20 -20.95
N LEU A 395 -1.13 30.12 -19.63
CA LEU A 395 -0.08 29.82 -18.67
C LEU A 395 -0.64 29.04 -17.47
N LEU A 396 0.05 27.96 -17.09
CA LEU A 396 -0.21 27.25 -15.84
C LEU A 396 1.07 27.20 -14.98
N ALA A 397 1.03 27.81 -13.82
CA ALA A 397 2.15 27.85 -12.89
C ALA A 397 1.90 26.97 -11.64
N ALA A 398 2.95 26.30 -11.16
CA ALA A 398 2.91 25.57 -9.90
C ALA A 398 4.30 25.53 -9.27
N ARG A 399 4.39 25.77 -7.94
CA ARG A 399 5.66 25.74 -7.23
C ARG A 399 5.63 25.11 -5.84
N ASP A 400 6.75 24.50 -5.47
CA ASP A 400 6.98 23.80 -4.20
C ASP A 400 5.89 22.76 -3.90
N VAL A 401 5.67 21.86 -4.86
CA VAL A 401 4.66 20.80 -4.81
C VAL A 401 5.35 19.44 -4.90
N ASN A 402 5.14 18.55 -3.95
CA ASN A 402 5.67 17.19 -3.98
C ASN A 402 5.03 16.35 -5.11
N LYS A 403 3.71 16.40 -5.27
CA LYS A 403 3.00 15.70 -6.35
C LYS A 403 1.99 16.63 -7.04
N LEU A 404 2.26 16.97 -8.29
CA LEU A 404 1.37 17.75 -9.14
C LEU A 404 0.71 16.82 -10.16
N VAL A 405 -0.61 16.76 -10.17
CA VAL A 405 -1.41 16.08 -11.18
C VAL A 405 -2.08 17.14 -12.03
N VAL A 406 -1.87 17.09 -13.34
CA VAL A 406 -2.49 18.02 -14.29
C VAL A 406 -3.30 17.21 -15.30
N SER A 407 -4.61 17.42 -15.34
CA SER A 407 -5.52 16.76 -16.25
C SER A 407 -6.07 17.77 -17.25
N THR A 408 -5.49 17.81 -18.45
CA THR A 408 -5.90 18.73 -19.52
C THR A 408 -6.69 17.97 -20.59
N LEU A 409 -7.51 16.99 -20.19
CA LEU A 409 -8.24 16.13 -21.13
C LEU A 409 -9.33 16.86 -21.93
N LYS A 410 -9.72 18.08 -21.53
CA LYS A 410 -10.76 18.88 -22.19
C LYS A 410 -10.22 20.09 -22.98
N ALA A 411 -9.04 20.59 -22.65
CA ALA A 411 -8.44 21.74 -23.32
C ALA A 411 -6.90 21.73 -23.23
N ALA A 412 -6.24 22.44 -24.15
CA ALA A 412 -4.79 22.57 -24.18
C ALA A 412 -4.27 23.66 -23.22
N VAL A 413 -3.01 23.55 -22.82
CA VAL A 413 -2.28 24.56 -22.03
C VAL A 413 -1.07 25.01 -22.83
N ASP A 414 -0.99 26.29 -23.18
CA ASP A 414 0.04 26.80 -24.09
C ASP A 414 1.42 26.84 -23.44
N GLN A 415 1.51 27.33 -22.19
CA GLN A 415 2.75 27.42 -21.43
C GLN A 415 2.62 26.87 -20.01
N VAL A 416 3.68 26.25 -19.50
CA VAL A 416 3.77 25.78 -18.11
C VAL A 416 4.99 26.36 -17.39
N SER A 417 4.84 26.69 -16.11
CA SER A 417 5.95 27.11 -15.26
C SER A 417 5.94 26.31 -13.96
N PHE A 418 6.66 25.18 -13.94
CA PHE A 418 6.76 24.32 -12.77
C PHE A 418 8.12 24.48 -12.10
N ALA A 419 8.13 24.81 -10.81
CA ALA A 419 9.35 25.03 -10.05
C ALA A 419 9.34 24.23 -8.74
N ASN A 420 10.42 23.50 -8.44
CA ASN A 420 10.54 22.69 -7.24
C ASN A 420 9.37 21.70 -7.08
N VAL A 421 9.19 20.84 -8.10
CA VAL A 421 8.10 19.86 -8.13
C VAL A 421 8.67 18.45 -8.20
N ALA A 422 8.52 17.64 -7.15
CA ALA A 422 9.15 16.32 -7.13
C ALA A 422 8.55 15.37 -8.18
N HIS A 423 7.22 15.31 -8.29
CA HIS A 423 6.54 14.44 -9.27
C HIS A 423 5.41 15.17 -9.98
N VAL A 424 5.53 15.31 -11.31
CA VAL A 424 4.46 15.80 -12.18
C VAL A 424 3.82 14.63 -12.92
N ARG A 425 2.49 14.47 -12.84
CA ARG A 425 1.71 13.56 -13.68
C ARG A 425 0.77 14.38 -14.55
N TRP A 426 1.01 14.41 -15.84
CA TRP A 426 0.25 15.23 -16.78
C TRP A 426 -0.47 14.35 -17.81
N LYS A 427 -1.80 14.44 -17.87
CA LYS A 427 -2.62 13.86 -18.94
C LYS A 427 -2.95 14.95 -19.96
N THR A 428 -2.33 14.91 -21.14
CA THR A 428 -2.48 15.97 -22.14
C THR A 428 -3.77 15.86 -22.95
N HIS A 429 -4.21 17.00 -23.50
CA HIS A 429 -5.29 17.05 -24.47
C HIS A 429 -4.86 16.40 -25.78
N LYS A 430 -5.80 15.77 -26.51
CA LYS A 430 -5.52 15.16 -27.82
C LYS A 430 -5.01 16.13 -28.88
N THR A 431 -5.22 17.45 -28.71
CA THR A 431 -4.74 18.49 -29.64
C THR A 431 -3.54 19.28 -29.10
N GLN A 432 -2.97 18.90 -27.97
CA GLN A 432 -1.81 19.58 -27.38
C GLN A 432 -0.56 19.31 -28.22
N ARG A 433 -0.19 20.22 -29.13
CA ARG A 433 0.93 20.02 -30.07
C ARG A 433 2.31 20.33 -29.51
N SER A 434 2.44 21.12 -28.45
CA SER A 434 3.74 21.49 -27.90
C SER A 434 3.62 21.75 -26.41
N ILE A 435 4.71 21.62 -25.67
CA ILE A 435 4.77 22.02 -24.26
C ILE A 435 5.82 23.12 -24.15
N HIS A 436 5.39 24.37 -23.99
CA HIS A 436 6.28 25.51 -23.80
C HIS A 436 6.41 25.89 -22.32
N GLY A 437 7.48 26.60 -21.97
CA GLY A 437 7.63 27.26 -20.68
C GLY A 437 8.91 26.89 -19.93
N LYS A 438 8.82 26.71 -18.60
CA LYS A 438 9.98 26.51 -17.71
C LYS A 438 9.71 25.38 -16.71
N LEU A 439 10.57 24.38 -16.71
CA LEU A 439 10.60 23.32 -15.70
C LEU A 439 11.89 23.45 -14.89
N ARG A 440 11.79 23.85 -13.63
CA ARG A 440 12.93 24.08 -12.74
C ARG A 440 12.85 23.10 -11.58
N VAL A 441 13.88 22.27 -11.39
CA VAL A 441 13.93 21.32 -10.27
C VAL A 441 12.68 20.41 -10.27
N VAL A 442 12.44 19.75 -11.41
CA VAL A 442 11.43 18.68 -11.52
C VAL A 442 12.16 17.34 -11.50
N GLU A 443 11.86 16.48 -10.53
CA GLU A 443 12.59 15.20 -10.38
C GLU A 443 12.02 14.12 -11.30
N ARG A 444 10.69 14.04 -11.41
CA ARG A 444 10.00 13.05 -12.24
C ARG A 444 8.80 13.62 -12.98
N LEU A 445 8.65 13.26 -14.25
CA LEU A 445 7.49 13.61 -15.07
C LEU A 445 6.88 12.35 -15.69
N VAL A 446 5.56 12.18 -15.54
CA VAL A 446 4.76 11.18 -16.24
C VAL A 446 3.81 11.90 -17.19
N LEU A 447 4.07 11.82 -18.50
CA LEU A 447 3.25 12.42 -19.55
C LEU A 447 2.40 11.35 -20.22
N SER A 448 1.09 11.40 -20.01
CA SER A 448 0.11 10.54 -20.68
C SER A 448 -0.49 11.25 -21.89
N ASN A 449 -0.70 10.51 -22.98
CA ASN A 449 -1.04 11.01 -24.31
C ASN A 449 0.06 11.86 -24.96
N ALA A 450 1.34 11.54 -24.68
CA ALA A 450 2.50 12.24 -25.23
C ALA A 450 2.50 12.31 -26.77
N ALA A 451 1.85 11.34 -27.41
CA ALA A 451 1.48 11.26 -28.82
C ALA A 451 0.95 12.56 -29.48
N SER A 452 0.36 13.46 -28.69
CA SER A 452 -0.18 14.71 -29.19
C SER A 452 0.89 15.80 -29.33
N VAL A 453 2.00 15.67 -28.60
CA VAL A 453 3.01 16.72 -28.40
C VAL A 453 4.17 16.49 -29.35
N ASP A 454 4.37 17.39 -30.31
CA ASP A 454 5.44 17.36 -31.32
C ASP A 454 6.81 17.78 -30.73
N ASP A 455 6.83 18.73 -29.78
CA ASP A 455 8.04 19.26 -29.15
C ASP A 455 8.08 18.97 -27.64
N ILE A 456 9.02 18.10 -27.25
CA ILE A 456 9.30 17.71 -25.86
C ILE A 456 10.65 18.23 -25.35
N SER A 457 11.25 19.21 -26.04
CA SER A 457 12.57 19.76 -25.67
C SER A 457 12.64 20.31 -24.25
N LEU A 458 11.51 20.82 -23.73
CA LEU A 458 11.40 21.30 -22.36
C LEU A 458 11.69 20.20 -21.31
N LEU A 459 11.48 18.93 -21.66
CA LEU A 459 11.61 17.80 -20.75
C LEU A 459 13.05 17.33 -20.59
N ALA A 460 13.98 17.77 -21.44
CA ALA A 460 15.38 17.33 -21.48
C ALA A 460 16.14 17.43 -20.15
N SER A 461 15.74 18.38 -19.28
CA SER A 461 16.39 18.62 -17.99
C SER A 461 15.91 17.71 -16.85
N ILE A 462 14.85 16.92 -17.09
CA ILE A 462 14.22 16.09 -16.05
C ILE A 462 14.92 14.73 -15.99
N PRO A 463 15.42 14.29 -14.82
CA PRO A 463 16.21 13.06 -14.74
C PRO A 463 15.38 11.78 -14.91
N ALA A 464 14.08 11.80 -14.62
CA ALA A 464 13.19 10.65 -14.78
C ALA A 464 11.91 11.00 -15.55
N ILE A 465 11.71 10.38 -16.70
CA ILE A 465 10.58 10.65 -17.61
C ILE A 465 9.84 9.35 -17.93
N THR A 466 8.52 9.40 -17.85
CA THR A 466 7.62 8.36 -18.36
C THR A 466 6.73 8.97 -19.43
N LEU A 467 6.79 8.45 -20.66
CA LEU A 467 5.90 8.82 -21.75
C LEU A 467 4.96 7.66 -22.03
N SER A 468 3.65 7.91 -21.96
CA SER A 468 2.65 6.95 -22.43
C SER A 468 1.83 7.53 -23.58
N SER A 469 1.76 6.78 -24.66
CA SER A 469 1.18 7.19 -25.93
C SER A 469 0.26 6.10 -26.45
N TYR A 470 -1.04 6.30 -26.26
CA TYR A 470 -2.07 5.44 -26.83
C TYR A 470 -2.61 6.10 -28.11
N ASN A 471 -2.66 5.36 -29.23
CA ASN A 471 -3.24 5.80 -30.51
C ASN A 471 -2.51 6.94 -31.25
N CYS A 472 -1.17 6.94 -31.24
CA CYS A 472 -0.41 7.94 -31.97
C CYS A 472 -0.27 7.61 -33.46
N LEU A 473 -0.67 8.54 -34.35
CA LEU A 473 -0.42 8.43 -35.78
C LEU A 473 0.96 8.98 -36.18
N GLN A 474 1.49 9.96 -35.45
CA GLN A 474 2.73 10.65 -35.78
C GLN A 474 3.89 10.19 -34.87
N PRO A 475 5.11 10.00 -35.41
CA PRO A 475 6.23 9.64 -34.56
C PRO A 475 6.67 10.81 -33.66
N LEU A 476 6.95 10.54 -32.38
CA LEU A 476 7.50 11.50 -31.43
C LEU A 476 9.04 11.49 -31.44
N ASP A 477 9.67 12.65 -31.64
CA ASP A 477 11.12 12.79 -31.64
C ASP A 477 11.68 12.79 -30.21
N LEU A 478 12.55 11.80 -29.90
CA LEU A 478 13.18 11.65 -28.60
C LEU A 478 14.60 12.26 -28.52
N ALA A 479 15.11 12.89 -29.58
CA ALA A 479 16.48 13.42 -29.61
C ALA A 479 16.78 14.38 -28.45
N SER A 480 15.78 15.16 -28.03
CA SER A 480 15.91 16.11 -26.92
C SER A 480 16.03 15.44 -25.54
N LEU A 481 15.66 14.18 -25.39
CA LEU A 481 15.76 13.43 -24.13
C LEU A 481 17.13 12.77 -23.94
N ALA A 482 18.13 13.13 -24.74
CA ALA A 482 19.51 12.70 -24.54
C ALA A 482 20.01 13.15 -23.16
N GLY A 483 20.41 12.20 -22.31
CA GLY A 483 20.93 12.44 -20.97
C GLY A 483 19.94 12.19 -19.82
N VAL A 484 18.69 11.84 -20.11
CA VAL A 484 17.70 11.43 -19.10
C VAL A 484 18.16 10.12 -18.44
N LYS A 485 18.15 10.04 -17.11
CA LYS A 485 18.67 8.88 -16.36
C LYS A 485 17.71 7.69 -16.38
N THR A 486 16.41 7.95 -16.17
CA THR A 486 15.35 6.94 -16.17
C THR A 486 14.33 7.29 -17.24
N LEU A 487 14.20 6.43 -18.24
CA LEU A 487 13.27 6.64 -19.35
C LEU A 487 12.32 5.46 -19.46
N CYS A 488 11.03 5.73 -19.27
CA CYS A 488 9.97 4.76 -19.43
C CYS A 488 9.10 5.16 -20.64
N LEU A 489 8.97 4.30 -21.64
CA LEU A 489 8.17 4.51 -22.84
C LEU A 489 7.09 3.44 -22.91
N SER A 490 5.82 3.84 -23.00
CA SER A 490 4.69 2.90 -23.09
C SER A 490 3.76 3.24 -24.25
N GLY A 491 3.71 2.38 -25.26
CA GLY A 491 2.95 2.62 -26.49
C GLY A 491 3.58 3.70 -27.36
N GLY A 492 3.12 3.78 -28.62
CA GLY A 492 3.43 4.88 -29.53
C GLY A 492 4.62 4.64 -30.45
N ARG A 493 4.80 5.56 -31.39
CA ARG A 493 5.89 5.55 -32.38
C ARG A 493 6.88 6.64 -32.00
N TYR A 494 8.15 6.29 -31.95
CA TYR A 494 9.23 7.23 -31.63
C TYR A 494 10.22 7.29 -32.79
N VAL A 495 10.86 8.44 -32.97
CA VAL A 495 11.96 8.66 -33.92
C VAL A 495 13.15 9.28 -33.19
N ASN A 496 14.34 9.11 -33.78
CA ASN A 496 15.62 9.56 -33.22
C ASN A 496 15.85 9.05 -31.78
N GLU A 497 15.28 7.89 -31.45
CA GLU A 497 15.33 7.28 -30.13
C GLU A 497 16.74 6.81 -29.71
N GLN A 498 17.65 6.64 -30.67
CA GLN A 498 18.95 6.01 -30.42
C GLN A 498 19.77 6.74 -29.34
N GLN A 499 19.81 8.07 -29.38
CA GLN A 499 20.61 8.85 -28.45
C GLN A 499 19.99 8.87 -27.03
N ALA A 500 18.66 8.98 -26.93
CA ALA A 500 17.96 8.94 -25.65
C ALA A 500 18.09 7.56 -25.00
N LEU A 501 17.89 6.49 -25.76
CA LEU A 501 18.03 5.11 -25.27
C LEU A 501 19.48 4.77 -24.88
N ALA A 502 20.47 5.29 -25.61
CA ALA A 502 21.89 5.03 -25.32
C ALA A 502 22.40 5.74 -24.06
N THR A 503 21.76 6.83 -23.63
CA THR A 503 22.21 7.64 -22.49
C THR A 503 21.49 7.30 -21.18
N ALA A 504 20.32 6.66 -21.26
CA ALA A 504 19.56 6.26 -20.08
C ALA A 504 20.25 5.14 -19.29
N GLN A 505 20.22 5.27 -17.96
CA GLN A 505 20.72 4.26 -17.02
C GLN A 505 19.65 3.19 -16.72
N GLN A 506 18.38 3.60 -16.77
CA GLN A 506 17.22 2.73 -16.59
C GLN A 506 16.24 2.92 -17.75
N LEU A 507 15.86 1.81 -18.38
CA LEU A 507 14.93 1.76 -19.50
C LEU A 507 13.77 0.84 -19.16
N ASP A 508 12.54 1.34 -19.33
CA ASP A 508 11.31 0.54 -19.32
C ASP A 508 10.55 0.79 -20.61
N LEU A 509 10.60 -0.15 -21.54
CA LEU A 509 10.02 -0.01 -22.87
C LEU A 509 8.88 -0.99 -23.02
N SER A 510 7.65 -0.51 -23.08
CA SER A 510 6.48 -1.36 -23.30
C SER A 510 5.70 -0.96 -24.54
N ARG A 511 5.35 -1.91 -25.41
CA ARG A 511 4.59 -1.63 -26.65
C ARG A 511 5.25 -0.55 -27.50
N VAL A 512 6.58 -0.65 -27.65
CA VAL A 512 7.39 0.26 -28.46
C VAL A 512 8.04 -0.51 -29.60
N ALA A 513 8.13 0.12 -30.77
CA ALA A 513 8.91 -0.37 -31.90
C ALA A 513 10.42 -0.14 -31.63
N LEU A 514 11.15 -1.19 -31.25
CA LEU A 514 12.58 -1.12 -30.98
C LEU A 514 13.37 -1.31 -32.28
N ARG A 515 14.05 -0.25 -32.74
CA ARG A 515 14.88 -0.28 -33.96
C ARG A 515 16.37 -0.43 -33.69
N CYS A 516 16.83 -0.03 -32.50
CA CYS A 516 18.23 -0.17 -32.11
C CYS A 516 18.52 -1.61 -31.65
N GLY A 517 19.58 -2.20 -32.19
CA GLY A 517 20.08 -3.51 -31.77
C GLY A 517 20.87 -3.48 -30.46
N THR A 518 21.06 -2.33 -29.82
CA THR A 518 21.89 -2.21 -28.62
C THR A 518 21.29 -1.21 -27.63
N LEU A 519 21.18 -1.61 -26.36
CA LEU A 519 20.74 -0.76 -25.25
C LEU A 519 21.83 -0.72 -24.17
N GLN A 520 22.29 0.48 -23.82
CA GLN A 520 23.44 0.70 -22.94
C GLN A 520 23.08 0.81 -21.45
N ALA A 521 21.79 0.68 -21.11
CA ALA A 521 21.29 0.87 -19.75
C ALA A 521 21.67 -0.28 -18.80
N ALA A 522 21.83 0.04 -17.52
CA ALA A 522 22.12 -0.93 -16.47
C ALA A 522 20.87 -1.73 -16.04
N HIS A 523 19.69 -1.11 -16.17
CA HIS A 523 18.39 -1.75 -15.94
C HIS A 523 17.54 -1.64 -17.20
N VAL A 524 17.15 -2.78 -17.77
CA VAL A 524 16.38 -2.85 -19.01
C VAL A 524 15.16 -3.72 -18.78
N LYS A 525 13.98 -3.12 -18.91
CA LYS A 525 12.68 -3.80 -18.92
C LYS A 525 12.04 -3.63 -20.29
N LEU A 526 11.67 -4.73 -20.94
CA LEU A 526 11.02 -4.77 -22.24
C LEU A 526 9.69 -5.50 -22.13
N GLY A 527 8.57 -4.84 -22.42
CA GLY A 527 7.22 -5.40 -22.27
C GLY A 527 6.38 -5.32 -23.53
N HIS A 528 6.12 -6.44 -24.22
CA HIS A 528 5.33 -6.49 -25.45
C HIS A 528 5.83 -5.54 -26.56
N PRO A 529 7.10 -5.57 -26.98
CA PRO A 529 7.59 -4.69 -28.04
C PRO A 529 6.83 -4.93 -29.36
N GLU A 530 6.50 -3.86 -30.09
CA GLU A 530 5.73 -3.97 -31.35
C GLU A 530 6.58 -4.53 -32.50
N THR A 531 7.84 -4.10 -32.55
CA THR A 531 8.86 -4.63 -33.46
C THR A 531 10.16 -4.71 -32.70
N THR A 532 10.95 -5.73 -32.95
CA THR A 532 12.26 -5.90 -32.31
C THR A 532 13.33 -6.22 -33.35
N PRO A 533 14.59 -5.84 -33.10
CA PRO A 533 15.69 -6.38 -33.88
C PRO A 533 15.80 -7.90 -33.65
N ASP A 534 16.33 -8.61 -34.66
CA ASP A 534 16.62 -10.03 -34.53
C ASP A 534 17.63 -10.30 -33.39
N VAL A 535 18.60 -9.41 -33.22
CA VAL A 535 19.64 -9.48 -32.18
C VAL A 535 19.60 -8.23 -31.31
N LEU A 536 19.54 -8.42 -29.99
CA LEU A 536 19.55 -7.37 -28.99
C LEU A 536 20.78 -7.48 -28.09
N HIS A 537 21.60 -6.44 -28.05
CA HIS A 537 22.81 -6.35 -27.25
C HIS A 537 22.61 -5.46 -26.02
N LEU A 538 22.90 -6.00 -24.83
CA LEU A 538 22.72 -5.33 -23.54
C LEU A 538 24.05 -5.26 -22.76
N PRO A 539 25.09 -4.58 -23.27
CA PRO A 539 26.48 -4.72 -22.79
C PRO A 539 26.75 -4.23 -21.36
N ASN A 540 25.85 -3.44 -20.75
CA ASN A 540 26.01 -2.93 -19.38
C ASN A 540 24.88 -3.39 -18.43
N ALA A 541 23.94 -4.19 -18.93
CA ALA A 541 22.75 -4.52 -18.16
C ALA A 541 23.09 -5.48 -17.00
N THR A 542 22.75 -5.07 -15.79
CA THR A 542 22.82 -5.91 -14.58
C THR A 542 21.44 -6.45 -14.19
N HIS A 543 20.38 -5.78 -14.63
CA HIS A 543 18.99 -6.18 -14.39
C HIS A 543 18.25 -6.17 -15.74
N ILE A 544 17.75 -7.33 -16.13
CA ILE A 544 17.10 -7.55 -17.43
C ILE A 544 15.73 -8.16 -17.17
N GLU A 545 14.67 -7.52 -17.64
CA GLU A 545 13.30 -8.02 -17.56
C GLU A 545 12.70 -8.07 -18.98
N LEU A 546 12.37 -9.27 -19.46
CA LEU A 546 11.82 -9.53 -20.79
C LEU A 546 10.40 -10.09 -20.65
N VAL A 547 9.40 -9.24 -20.81
CA VAL A 547 7.98 -9.61 -20.74
C VAL A 547 7.39 -9.68 -22.14
N SER A 548 7.02 -10.89 -22.57
CA SER A 548 6.37 -11.18 -23.85
C SER A 548 7.14 -10.58 -25.04
N THR A 549 8.45 -10.81 -25.09
CA THR A 549 9.35 -10.28 -26.13
C THR A 549 9.26 -11.11 -27.42
N SER A 550 8.09 -11.12 -28.03
CA SER A 550 7.88 -11.79 -29.30
C SER A 550 8.70 -11.12 -30.40
N GLY A 551 9.71 -11.82 -30.93
CA GLY A 551 10.44 -11.39 -32.13
C GLY A 551 11.95 -11.18 -31.95
N VAL A 552 12.46 -11.04 -30.72
CA VAL A 552 13.92 -11.06 -30.51
C VAL A 552 14.37 -12.51 -30.65
N LYS A 553 15.29 -12.78 -31.58
CA LYS A 553 15.83 -14.14 -31.80
C LYS A 553 17.07 -14.41 -30.95
N GLN A 554 17.81 -13.37 -30.58
CA GLN A 554 19.01 -13.48 -29.78
C GLN A 554 19.16 -12.27 -28.86
N VAL A 555 19.44 -12.51 -27.58
CA VAL A 555 19.80 -11.49 -26.60
C VAL A 555 21.22 -11.78 -26.12
N THR A 556 22.07 -10.76 -26.06
CA THR A 556 23.41 -10.86 -25.47
C THR A 556 23.52 -9.90 -24.29
N CYS A 557 24.17 -10.33 -23.21
CA CYS A 557 24.31 -9.57 -21.97
C CYS A 557 25.73 -9.74 -21.40
N PRO A 558 26.10 -9.02 -20.32
CA PRO A 558 27.41 -9.17 -19.70
C PRO A 558 27.55 -10.56 -19.08
N PRO A 559 28.78 -11.05 -18.85
CA PRO A 559 29.00 -12.37 -18.25
C PRO A 559 28.41 -12.48 -16.84
N ARG A 560 28.31 -11.37 -16.11
CA ARG A 560 27.74 -11.35 -14.76
C ARG A 560 26.58 -10.37 -14.70
N ILE A 561 25.41 -10.88 -14.32
CA ILE A 561 24.20 -10.10 -14.11
C ILE A 561 23.67 -10.32 -12.70
N ASN A 562 22.85 -9.42 -12.18
CA ASN A 562 22.21 -9.60 -10.90
C ASN A 562 20.86 -10.31 -11.08
N THR A 563 20.04 -9.83 -12.00
CA THR A 563 18.68 -10.33 -12.16
C THR A 563 18.32 -10.49 -13.63
N LEU A 564 17.81 -11.67 -13.97
CA LEU A 564 17.16 -11.95 -15.25
C LEU A 564 15.71 -12.38 -14.98
N VAL A 565 14.75 -11.66 -15.54
CA VAL A 565 13.33 -12.02 -15.50
C VAL A 565 12.86 -12.24 -16.94
N ILE A 566 12.26 -13.38 -17.23
CA ILE A 566 11.67 -13.67 -18.54
C ILE A 566 10.24 -14.17 -18.34
N GLU A 567 9.27 -13.39 -18.81
CA GLU A 567 7.86 -13.76 -18.84
C GLU A 567 7.41 -13.94 -20.29
N ASP A 568 7.66 -15.12 -20.87
CA ASP A 568 7.25 -15.42 -22.25
C ASP A 568 5.96 -16.23 -22.30
N LEU A 569 4.87 -15.51 -22.58
CA LEU A 569 3.55 -16.08 -22.81
C LEU A 569 3.28 -16.39 -24.29
N ALA A 570 4.27 -16.31 -25.18
CA ALA A 570 4.16 -16.82 -26.54
C ALA A 570 4.53 -18.32 -26.60
N HIS A 571 4.07 -19.02 -27.65
CA HIS A 571 4.43 -20.43 -27.90
C HIS A 571 5.78 -20.58 -28.60
N THR A 572 6.60 -19.54 -28.61
CA THR A 572 7.95 -19.57 -29.18
C THR A 572 8.96 -20.07 -28.15
N MET A 573 10.06 -20.64 -28.62
CA MET A 573 11.16 -21.01 -27.72
C MET A 573 11.74 -19.71 -27.14
N PRO A 574 11.83 -19.57 -25.81
CA PRO A 574 12.31 -18.35 -25.19
C PRO A 574 13.81 -18.18 -25.45
N VAL A 575 14.20 -16.93 -25.69
CA VAL A 575 15.60 -16.56 -25.88
C VAL A 575 16.19 -16.24 -24.51
N ILE A 576 16.77 -17.24 -23.87
CA ILE A 576 17.55 -17.05 -22.65
C ILE A 576 18.96 -16.58 -23.07
N PRO A 577 19.41 -15.38 -22.67
CA PRO A 577 20.73 -14.89 -23.02
C PRO A 577 21.83 -15.74 -22.39
N GLU A 578 22.98 -15.82 -23.06
CA GLU A 578 24.18 -16.43 -22.48
C GLU A 578 24.81 -15.48 -21.46
N PHE A 579 25.14 -16.02 -20.28
CA PHE A 579 25.84 -15.35 -19.17
C PHE A 579 26.65 -16.40 -18.39
N GLU A 580 27.66 -15.99 -17.63
CA GLU A 580 28.46 -16.87 -16.76
C GLU A 580 27.83 -17.05 -15.37
N HIS A 581 27.32 -15.97 -14.77
CA HIS A 581 26.69 -16.00 -13.45
C HIS A 581 25.53 -15.00 -13.33
N ALA A 582 24.46 -15.38 -12.63
CA ALA A 582 23.39 -14.49 -12.21
C ALA A 582 23.02 -14.70 -10.74
N GLN A 583 22.77 -13.63 -9.98
CA GLN A 583 22.29 -13.79 -8.60
C GLN A 583 20.87 -14.39 -8.57
N GLN A 584 19.98 -13.96 -9.46
CA GLN A 584 18.62 -14.47 -9.55
C GLN A 584 18.16 -14.57 -11.00
N VAL A 585 17.49 -15.67 -11.33
CA VAL A 585 16.80 -15.87 -12.61
C VAL A 585 15.34 -16.26 -12.33
N ASP A 586 14.38 -15.50 -12.85
CA ASP A 586 12.94 -15.74 -12.74
C ASP A 586 12.34 -15.98 -14.12
N LEU A 587 11.80 -17.18 -14.35
CA LEU A 587 11.31 -17.63 -15.65
C LEU A 587 9.85 -18.03 -15.55
N ASN A 588 9.02 -17.44 -16.40
CA ASN A 588 7.63 -17.81 -16.61
C ASN A 588 7.42 -18.07 -18.10
N LEU A 589 7.64 -19.32 -18.51
CA LEU A 589 7.70 -19.75 -19.89
C LEU A 589 6.53 -20.69 -20.21
N LYS A 590 5.89 -20.50 -21.36
CA LYS A 590 4.90 -21.48 -21.87
C LYS A 590 5.51 -22.78 -22.36
N THR A 591 6.73 -22.72 -22.89
CA THR A 591 7.45 -23.91 -23.35
C THR A 591 8.37 -24.38 -22.22
N PRO A 592 8.29 -25.63 -21.77
CA PRO A 592 9.15 -26.13 -20.72
C PRO A 592 10.61 -26.19 -21.18
N LEU A 593 11.53 -25.97 -20.24
CA LEU A 593 12.97 -26.15 -20.47
C LEU A 593 13.34 -27.63 -20.39
N THR A 594 14.37 -28.04 -21.15
CA THR A 594 14.91 -29.40 -21.03
C THR A 594 15.71 -29.55 -19.74
N ARG A 595 15.87 -30.80 -19.29
CA ARG A 595 16.72 -31.16 -18.15
C ARG A 595 18.14 -30.59 -18.27
N GLU A 596 18.77 -30.67 -19.44
CA GLU A 596 20.11 -30.13 -19.65
C GLU A 596 20.15 -28.61 -19.52
N GLN A 597 19.11 -27.90 -20.00
CA GLN A 597 19.00 -26.45 -19.87
C GLN A 597 18.81 -26.01 -18.41
N LEU A 598 17.98 -26.73 -17.65
CA LEU A 598 17.76 -26.48 -16.22
C LEU A 598 19.03 -26.74 -15.41
N ALA A 599 19.73 -27.85 -15.66
CA ALA A 599 21.01 -28.17 -15.02
C ALA A 599 22.07 -27.10 -15.33
N ASP A 600 22.14 -26.67 -16.60
CA ASP A 600 23.08 -25.64 -17.02
C ASP A 600 22.80 -24.27 -16.39
N LEU A 601 21.53 -23.87 -16.31
CA LEU A 601 21.12 -22.66 -15.58
C LEU A 601 21.43 -22.78 -14.09
N GLY A 602 21.14 -23.92 -13.47
CA GLY A 602 21.43 -24.18 -12.06
C GLY A 602 22.90 -23.95 -11.71
N ARG A 603 23.84 -24.33 -12.58
CA ARG A 603 25.28 -24.11 -12.35
C ARG A 603 25.72 -22.64 -12.40
N ARG A 604 24.88 -21.76 -12.95
CA ARG A 604 25.19 -20.35 -13.23
C ARG A 604 24.36 -19.39 -12.38
N VAL A 605 23.59 -19.86 -11.41
CA VAL A 605 22.68 -19.01 -10.62
C VAL A 605 22.72 -19.31 -9.13
N ASP A 606 22.52 -18.28 -8.31
CA ASP A 606 22.35 -18.47 -6.85
C ASP A 606 20.89 -18.80 -6.50
N SER A 607 19.92 -18.21 -7.23
CA SER A 607 18.49 -18.47 -7.07
C SER A 607 17.77 -18.59 -8.41
N LEU A 608 16.92 -19.61 -8.52
CA LEU A 608 16.14 -19.92 -9.71
C LEU A 608 14.65 -19.96 -9.37
N VAL A 609 13.86 -19.06 -9.94
CA VAL A 609 12.40 -19.04 -9.81
C VAL A 609 11.80 -19.53 -11.13
N LEU A 610 11.02 -20.61 -11.08
CA LEU A 610 10.39 -21.23 -12.26
C LEU A 610 8.88 -21.22 -12.07
N ARG A 611 8.16 -20.63 -13.02
CA ARG A 611 6.72 -20.41 -12.93
C ARG A 611 5.95 -21.16 -14.00
N GLY A 612 4.69 -21.53 -13.71
CA GLY A 612 3.78 -22.08 -14.71
C GLY A 612 4.28 -23.39 -15.31
N THR A 613 4.31 -23.45 -16.63
CA THR A 613 4.73 -24.62 -17.41
C THR A 613 6.22 -24.62 -17.76
N THR A 614 7.05 -23.84 -17.05
CA THR A 614 8.50 -23.76 -17.32
C THR A 614 9.22 -25.08 -17.08
N VAL A 615 8.67 -25.95 -16.22
CA VAL A 615 9.19 -27.29 -15.93
C VAL A 615 8.19 -28.32 -16.44
N ALA A 616 8.65 -29.25 -17.29
CA ALA A 616 7.81 -30.33 -17.80
C ALA A 616 7.59 -31.40 -16.74
N HIS A 617 8.68 -31.87 -16.13
CA HIS A 617 8.68 -32.96 -15.15
C HIS A 617 9.57 -32.63 -13.96
N MET A 618 9.18 -33.05 -12.74
CA MET A 618 9.99 -32.83 -11.54
C MET A 618 11.36 -33.53 -11.60
N ALA A 619 11.45 -34.62 -12.36
CA ALA A 619 12.71 -35.34 -12.59
C ALA A 619 13.76 -34.50 -13.34
N ASP A 620 13.34 -33.46 -14.09
CA ASP A 620 14.25 -32.58 -14.84
C ASP A 620 15.05 -31.65 -13.93
N LEU A 621 14.62 -31.47 -12.67
CA LEU A 621 15.30 -30.64 -11.68
C LEU A 621 16.38 -31.39 -10.89
N GLN A 622 16.52 -32.71 -11.07
CA GLN A 622 17.44 -33.55 -10.28
C GLN A 622 18.92 -33.22 -10.49
N ASP A 623 19.27 -32.59 -11.61
CA ASP A 623 20.66 -32.24 -11.95
C ASP A 623 21.03 -30.81 -11.51
N ILE A 624 20.11 -30.08 -10.89
CA ILE A 624 20.40 -28.75 -10.33
C ILE A 624 21.22 -28.93 -9.05
N PRO A 625 22.36 -28.23 -8.89
CA PRO A 625 23.17 -28.31 -7.67
C PRO A 625 22.38 -27.95 -6.41
N ASP A 626 22.60 -28.68 -5.31
CA ASP A 626 21.90 -28.47 -4.03
C ASP A 626 22.17 -27.10 -3.37
N ASN A 627 23.20 -26.38 -3.81
CA ASN A 627 23.52 -25.04 -3.32
C ASN A 627 22.68 -23.92 -3.98
N VAL A 628 21.81 -24.25 -4.93
CA VAL A 628 20.97 -23.30 -5.65
C VAL A 628 19.60 -23.24 -5.01
N HIS A 629 19.12 -22.03 -4.73
CA HIS A 629 17.80 -21.82 -4.17
C HIS A 629 16.71 -21.87 -5.24
N VAL A 630 16.05 -23.02 -5.40
CA VAL A 630 14.99 -23.20 -6.41
C VAL A 630 13.61 -22.91 -5.82
N GLN A 631 12.86 -22.01 -6.46
CA GLN A 631 11.47 -21.70 -6.14
C GLN A 631 10.57 -22.06 -7.33
N LEU A 632 9.60 -22.92 -7.11
CA LEU A 632 8.63 -23.33 -8.11
C LEU A 632 7.30 -22.65 -7.83
N MET A 633 6.71 -21.95 -8.81
CA MET A 633 5.46 -21.21 -8.62
C MET A 633 4.39 -21.55 -9.64
N SER A 634 3.24 -22.04 -9.17
CA SER A 634 2.17 -22.53 -10.04
C SER A 634 2.68 -23.60 -11.03
N VAL A 635 3.39 -24.64 -10.55
CA VAL A 635 3.90 -25.74 -11.38
C VAL A 635 3.10 -27.03 -11.18
N CYS A 636 3.02 -27.88 -12.20
CA CYS A 636 2.46 -29.23 -12.10
C CYS A 636 3.48 -30.18 -11.43
N VAL A 637 3.06 -30.96 -10.43
CA VAL A 637 3.93 -31.93 -9.74
C VAL A 637 3.54 -33.35 -10.17
N ASP A 638 4.38 -33.97 -10.98
CA ASP A 638 4.17 -35.29 -11.57
C ASP A 638 5.04 -36.41 -10.97
N GLY A 639 5.89 -36.06 -10.00
CA GLY A 639 6.78 -36.98 -9.31
C GLY A 639 7.42 -36.34 -8.06
N PRO A 640 8.33 -37.06 -7.39
CA PRO A 640 9.02 -36.56 -6.20
C PRO A 640 9.82 -35.28 -6.48
N VAL A 641 9.62 -34.27 -5.63
CA VAL A 641 10.27 -32.96 -5.70
C VAL A 641 11.72 -33.09 -5.19
N PRO A 642 12.73 -32.67 -5.96
CA PRO A 642 14.13 -32.72 -5.51
C PRO A 642 14.42 -31.82 -4.30
N THR A 643 15.51 -32.10 -3.60
CA THR A 643 15.93 -31.39 -2.38
C THR A 643 16.40 -29.95 -2.61
N CYS A 644 16.80 -29.61 -3.84
CA CYS A 644 17.17 -28.25 -4.21
C CYS A 644 15.99 -27.25 -4.22
N VAL A 645 14.74 -27.74 -4.12
CA VAL A 645 13.53 -26.91 -4.10
C VAL A 645 13.22 -26.42 -2.69
N ASP A 646 13.46 -25.13 -2.45
CA ASP A 646 13.20 -24.48 -1.16
C ASP A 646 11.74 -24.05 -0.99
N ALA A 647 11.10 -23.64 -2.09
CA ALA A 647 9.72 -23.18 -2.09
C ALA A 647 8.96 -23.77 -3.27
N LEU A 648 7.76 -24.29 -2.99
CA LEU A 648 6.89 -24.89 -3.99
C LEU A 648 5.47 -24.35 -3.85
N GLU A 649 4.96 -23.76 -4.92
CA GLU A 649 3.54 -23.48 -5.12
C GLU A 649 3.03 -24.32 -6.30
N VAL A 650 2.08 -25.20 -6.03
CA VAL A 650 1.58 -26.20 -6.99
C VAL A 650 0.43 -25.62 -7.81
N ASP A 651 0.39 -25.90 -9.11
CA ASP A 651 -0.79 -25.67 -9.95
C ASP A 651 -1.60 -26.95 -10.11
N LEU A 652 -2.93 -26.80 -10.14
CA LEU A 652 -3.88 -27.91 -10.00
C LEU A 652 -4.54 -28.33 -11.29
N ASP A 653 -4.24 -27.61 -12.36
CA ASP A 653 -4.86 -27.86 -13.64
C ASP A 653 -4.37 -29.22 -14.19
N GLY A 654 -5.23 -30.23 -14.09
CA GLY A 654 -5.06 -31.54 -14.74
C GLY A 654 -4.59 -32.72 -13.89
N ILE A 655 -4.41 -32.59 -12.57
CA ILE A 655 -3.91 -33.70 -11.71
C ILE A 655 -5.01 -34.25 -10.78
N ASP A 656 -5.27 -35.57 -10.85
CA ASP A 656 -6.24 -36.29 -10.01
C ASP A 656 -5.80 -36.48 -8.54
N GLY A 657 -5.71 -35.36 -7.82
CA GLY A 657 -5.41 -35.31 -6.38
C GLY A 657 -3.94 -35.04 -6.08
N TYR A 658 -3.66 -34.67 -4.83
CA TYR A 658 -2.30 -34.40 -4.38
C TYR A 658 -1.71 -35.64 -3.73
N ARG A 659 -0.43 -35.91 -3.97
CA ARG A 659 0.31 -36.92 -3.23
C ARG A 659 1.32 -36.24 -2.31
N GLY A 660 1.05 -36.24 -1.01
CA GLY A 660 1.92 -35.62 -0.01
C GLY A 660 3.36 -36.16 -0.08
N ALA A 661 3.52 -37.45 -0.42
CA ALA A 661 4.83 -38.10 -0.57
C ALA A 661 5.74 -37.40 -1.58
N TRP A 662 5.19 -36.88 -2.68
CA TRP A 662 5.97 -36.23 -3.73
C TRP A 662 6.51 -34.87 -3.29
N MET A 663 5.82 -34.18 -2.41
CA MET A 663 6.19 -32.85 -1.95
C MET A 663 6.91 -32.89 -0.59
N SER A 664 7.37 -34.06 -0.15
CA SER A 664 7.95 -34.31 1.18
C SER A 664 9.21 -33.50 1.50
N SER A 665 9.94 -33.05 0.48
CA SER A 665 11.25 -32.38 0.59
C SER A 665 11.18 -30.84 0.73
N ALA A 666 10.18 -30.17 0.13
CA ALA A 666 10.15 -28.72 0.02
C ALA A 666 9.81 -27.98 1.34
N PRO A 667 10.71 -27.24 1.99
CA PRO A 667 10.45 -26.67 3.32
C PRO A 667 9.33 -25.61 3.36
N SER A 668 9.05 -24.95 2.23
CA SER A 668 7.91 -24.03 2.06
C SER A 668 6.97 -24.56 0.98
N LEU A 669 5.72 -24.86 1.34
CA LEU A 669 4.73 -25.44 0.43
C LEU A 669 3.42 -24.62 0.40
N VAL A 670 2.93 -24.33 -0.80
CA VAL A 670 1.65 -23.67 -1.06
C VAL A 670 0.81 -24.53 -2.01
N LEU A 671 -0.39 -24.92 -1.57
CA LEU A 671 -1.36 -25.72 -2.31
C LEU A 671 -2.64 -24.88 -2.53
N PRO A 672 -2.74 -24.15 -3.66
CA PRO A 672 -3.90 -23.32 -3.98
C PRO A 672 -5.01 -24.13 -4.68
N GLY A 673 -6.06 -24.52 -3.97
CA GLY A 673 -7.26 -25.21 -4.43
C GLY A 673 -8.12 -24.44 -5.45
N ARG A 674 -7.66 -24.25 -6.68
CA ARG A 674 -8.49 -23.60 -7.73
C ARG A 674 -9.72 -24.41 -8.15
N HIS A 675 -9.71 -25.72 -7.86
CA HIS A 675 -10.83 -26.63 -8.15
C HIS A 675 -11.32 -27.25 -6.85
N PRO A 676 -12.62 -27.13 -6.54
CA PRO A 676 -13.12 -27.47 -5.23
C PRO A 676 -12.96 -28.96 -4.92
N HIS A 677 -12.41 -29.25 -3.74
CA HIS A 677 -12.45 -30.54 -3.05
C HIS A 677 -11.64 -31.70 -3.65
N ARG A 678 -10.48 -31.44 -4.28
CA ARG A 678 -9.55 -32.53 -4.59
C ARG A 678 -8.89 -33.05 -3.30
N PRO A 679 -8.90 -34.38 -3.03
CA PRO A 679 -8.29 -34.93 -1.83
C PRO A 679 -6.76 -34.82 -1.86
N VAL A 680 -6.20 -34.45 -0.71
CA VAL A 680 -4.76 -34.54 -0.45
C VAL A 680 -4.47 -35.92 0.14
N GLN A 681 -3.90 -36.81 -0.67
CA GLN A 681 -3.43 -38.12 -0.22
C GLN A 681 -2.16 -37.96 0.61
N ASP A 682 -2.01 -38.81 1.63
CA ASP A 682 -0.85 -38.82 2.53
C ASP A 682 -0.58 -37.47 3.21
N LEU A 683 -1.64 -36.79 3.68
CA LEU A 683 -1.58 -35.47 4.30
C LEU A 683 -0.49 -35.36 5.39
N HIS A 684 -0.31 -36.41 6.19
CA HIS A 684 0.69 -36.49 7.26
C HIS A 684 2.13 -36.24 6.80
N LEU A 685 2.46 -36.55 5.53
CA LEU A 685 3.80 -36.30 4.94
C LEU A 685 4.06 -34.81 4.65
N LEU A 686 3.05 -33.95 4.77
CA LEU A 686 3.19 -32.49 4.68
C LEU A 686 3.55 -31.85 6.03
N SER A 687 3.64 -32.62 7.11
CA SER A 687 4.12 -32.18 8.42
C SER A 687 5.59 -31.73 8.38
N GLY A 688 6.05 -30.98 9.40
CA GLY A 688 7.46 -30.65 9.58
C GLY A 688 7.98 -29.45 8.78
N ARG A 689 7.10 -28.56 8.30
CA ARG A 689 7.46 -27.50 7.34
C ARG A 689 7.62 -26.13 7.99
N LYS A 690 8.51 -25.31 7.43
CA LYS A 690 8.64 -23.90 7.81
C LYS A 690 7.37 -23.13 7.45
N LEU A 691 6.82 -23.39 6.26
CA LEU A 691 5.56 -22.81 5.82
C LEU A 691 4.75 -23.86 5.07
N LEU A 692 3.53 -24.11 5.53
CA LEU A 692 2.54 -24.90 4.82
C LEU A 692 1.26 -24.07 4.66
N ARG A 693 0.93 -23.72 3.43
CA ARG A 693 -0.34 -23.06 3.10
C ARG A 693 -1.17 -23.97 2.22
N VAL A 694 -2.35 -24.32 2.70
CA VAL A 694 -3.31 -25.14 1.96
C VAL A 694 -4.62 -24.36 1.86
N SER A 695 -5.15 -24.23 0.66
CA SER A 695 -6.39 -23.51 0.44
C SER A 695 -7.30 -24.32 -0.47
N GLU A 696 -8.61 -24.34 -0.20
CA GLU A 696 -9.62 -24.93 -1.09
C GLU A 696 -9.38 -26.42 -1.48
N CYS A 697 -8.71 -27.18 -0.59
CA CYS A 697 -8.44 -28.62 -0.76
C CYS A 697 -9.31 -29.48 0.15
N ASP A 698 -9.47 -30.76 -0.19
CA ASP A 698 -10.09 -31.75 0.71
C ASP A 698 -9.02 -32.47 1.53
N LEU A 699 -9.09 -32.34 2.85
CA LEU A 699 -8.06 -32.78 3.79
C LEU A 699 -8.57 -33.95 4.63
N ALA A 700 -7.76 -35.00 4.76
CA ALA A 700 -8.06 -36.13 5.63
C ALA A 700 -6.78 -36.57 6.36
N GLY A 701 -6.75 -36.42 7.69
CA GLY A 701 -5.65 -36.92 8.53
C GLY A 701 -5.11 -35.88 9.52
N GLU A 702 -3.82 -35.99 9.82
CA GLU A 702 -3.15 -35.13 10.81
C GLU A 702 -2.03 -34.31 10.15
N LEU A 703 -1.87 -33.05 10.59
CA LEU A 703 -0.73 -32.18 10.27
C LEU A 703 0.00 -31.80 11.55
N SER A 704 1.32 -31.93 11.56
CA SER A 704 2.10 -31.61 12.76
C SER A 704 3.43 -30.93 12.50
N ARG A 705 4.00 -30.30 13.54
CA ARG A 705 5.39 -29.78 13.56
C ARG A 705 5.70 -28.75 12.47
N CYS A 706 4.74 -27.88 12.13
CA CYS A 706 5.00 -26.78 11.20
C CYS A 706 5.25 -25.48 11.96
N ASP A 707 6.17 -24.64 11.47
CA ASP A 707 6.37 -23.31 12.05
C ASP A 707 5.17 -22.42 11.69
N HIS A 708 4.75 -22.43 10.43
CA HIS A 708 3.58 -21.69 9.97
C HIS A 708 2.62 -22.57 9.17
N LEU A 709 1.40 -22.76 9.68
CA LEU A 709 0.32 -23.51 9.01
C LEU A 709 -0.85 -22.58 8.70
N ILE A 710 -1.23 -22.50 7.42
CA ILE A 710 -2.39 -21.72 6.96
C ILE A 710 -3.34 -22.66 6.22
N LEU A 711 -4.54 -22.84 6.77
CA LEU A 711 -5.65 -23.57 6.16
C LEU A 711 -6.76 -22.58 5.78
N SER A 712 -7.22 -22.56 4.54
CA SER A 712 -8.24 -21.58 4.11
C SER A 712 -9.26 -22.19 3.16
N SER A 713 -10.54 -22.14 3.53
CA SER A 713 -11.64 -22.63 2.69
C SER A 713 -11.51 -24.10 2.28
N CYS A 714 -10.83 -24.92 3.08
CA CYS A 714 -10.69 -26.36 2.83
C CYS A 714 -11.98 -27.12 3.19
N SER A 715 -12.03 -28.40 2.82
CA SER A 715 -13.03 -29.38 3.27
C SER A 715 -12.37 -30.60 3.91
N GLY A 716 -13.19 -31.51 4.45
CA GLY A 716 -12.73 -32.79 4.97
C GLY A 716 -12.60 -32.80 6.48
N SER A 717 -11.69 -33.60 7.03
CA SER A 717 -11.45 -33.74 8.48
C SER A 717 -9.95 -33.71 8.78
N VAL A 718 -9.49 -32.77 9.60
CA VAL A 718 -8.08 -32.60 9.95
C VAL A 718 -7.86 -32.39 11.44
N SER A 719 -6.84 -33.06 11.99
CA SER A 719 -6.26 -32.71 13.29
C SER A 719 -4.91 -32.00 13.09
N VAL A 720 -4.60 -31.02 13.95
CA VAL A 720 -3.35 -30.26 13.90
C VAL A 720 -2.65 -30.30 15.25
N SER A 721 -1.34 -30.56 15.26
CA SER A 721 -0.56 -30.68 16.50
C SER A 721 0.83 -30.04 16.40
N ARG A 722 1.34 -29.45 17.49
CA ARG A 722 2.70 -28.90 17.58
C ARG A 722 3.01 -27.86 16.49
N ILE A 723 2.21 -26.80 16.42
CA ILE A 723 2.34 -25.74 15.41
C ILE A 723 2.75 -24.43 16.09
N GLU A 724 3.78 -23.74 15.59
CA GLU A 724 4.19 -22.45 16.18
C GLU A 724 3.12 -21.36 15.90
N SER A 725 2.69 -21.26 14.64
CA SER A 725 1.67 -20.30 14.19
C SER A 725 0.66 -20.94 13.25
N LEU A 726 -0.58 -21.07 13.70
CA LEU A 726 -1.73 -21.66 12.99
C LEU A 726 -2.76 -20.59 12.61
N LEU A 727 -3.15 -20.56 11.35
CA LEU A 727 -4.29 -19.79 10.84
C LEU A 727 -5.28 -20.74 10.15
N ILE A 728 -6.51 -20.80 10.63
CA ILE A 728 -7.61 -21.54 10.00
C ILE A 728 -8.70 -20.55 9.61
N ASP A 729 -9.08 -20.55 8.34
CA ASP A 729 -10.12 -19.68 7.78
C ASP A 729 -11.26 -20.51 7.18
N ALA A 730 -12.49 -20.24 7.60
CA ALA A 730 -13.72 -20.90 7.16
C ALA A 730 -13.76 -22.42 7.43
N ALA A 731 -13.63 -22.83 8.69
CA ALA A 731 -13.71 -24.23 9.14
C ALA A 731 -14.77 -24.43 10.24
N ALA A 732 -15.15 -25.68 10.51
CA ALA A 732 -15.98 -26.07 11.64
C ALA A 732 -15.12 -26.86 12.63
N LEU A 733 -15.06 -26.46 13.90
CA LEU A 733 -14.41 -27.23 14.95
C LEU A 733 -15.47 -28.15 15.57
N THR A 734 -15.25 -29.45 15.44
CA THR A 734 -16.24 -30.47 15.82
C THR A 734 -15.53 -31.59 16.57
N LEU A 735 -16.14 -32.10 17.64
CA LEU A 735 -15.62 -33.28 18.32
C LEU A 735 -15.53 -34.47 17.34
N PRO A 736 -14.51 -35.34 17.48
CA PRO A 736 -14.44 -36.58 16.73
C PRO A 736 -15.70 -37.41 17.03
N ARG A 737 -16.69 -37.39 16.12
CA ARG A 737 -17.84 -38.29 16.22
C ARG A 737 -17.35 -39.66 15.78
N ASP A 738 -17.43 -40.64 16.67
CA ASP A 738 -17.24 -42.05 16.32
C ASP A 738 -18.14 -42.36 15.11
N ALA A 739 -17.52 -42.64 13.96
CA ALA A 739 -18.19 -42.77 12.67
C ALA A 739 -19.07 -44.04 12.55
N THR A 740 -19.56 -44.57 13.67
CA THR A 740 -20.17 -45.90 13.80
C THR A 740 -21.69 -45.91 13.73
N VAL A 741 -22.35 -44.80 13.34
CA VAL A 741 -23.82 -44.73 13.37
C VAL A 741 -24.44 -45.11 12.03
N ASP A 742 -25.12 -46.26 12.07
CA ASP A 742 -25.90 -46.92 11.04
C ASP A 742 -26.79 -45.99 10.20
N GLY A 743 -26.68 -46.16 8.88
CA GLY A 743 -27.49 -45.44 7.91
C GLY A 743 -28.97 -45.86 7.98
N SER A 744 -29.81 -45.03 8.57
CA SER A 744 -31.25 -45.06 8.30
C SER A 744 -31.94 -43.76 8.72
N GLY A 745 -32.55 -43.07 7.76
CA GLY A 745 -33.71 -42.20 8.04
C GLY A 745 -33.55 -40.69 7.88
N ALA A 746 -33.72 -40.21 6.65
CA ALA A 746 -34.47 -39.01 6.26
C ALA A 746 -34.38 -37.71 7.10
N GLY A 747 -33.52 -36.77 6.65
CA GLY A 747 -33.55 -35.35 7.04
C GLY A 747 -32.65 -34.49 6.13
N SER A 748 -33.14 -34.14 4.93
CA SER A 748 -32.31 -34.01 3.70
C SER A 748 -31.61 -32.67 3.41
N ASN A 749 -31.73 -31.58 4.18
CA ASN A 749 -31.25 -30.26 3.72
C ASN A 749 -30.13 -29.58 4.52
N THR A 750 -29.85 -29.99 5.77
CA THR A 750 -28.72 -29.47 6.56
C THR A 750 -27.40 -30.18 6.25
N MET A 751 -27.45 -31.42 5.76
CA MET A 751 -26.25 -32.21 5.44
C MET A 751 -25.47 -31.73 4.20
N THR A 752 -26.11 -31.06 3.24
CA THR A 752 -25.43 -30.58 2.02
C THR A 752 -24.49 -29.40 2.28
N ARG A 753 -24.70 -28.64 3.37
CA ARG A 753 -23.81 -27.54 3.78
C ARG A 753 -22.61 -28.07 4.61
N ALA A 754 -22.85 -29.06 5.47
CA ALA A 754 -21.80 -29.69 6.29
C ALA A 754 -20.71 -30.38 5.46
N ARG A 755 -21.06 -30.93 4.29
CA ARG A 755 -20.08 -31.59 3.41
C ARG A 755 -19.06 -30.66 2.75
N LYS A 756 -19.23 -29.33 2.83
CA LYS A 756 -18.35 -28.38 2.12
C LYS A 756 -17.33 -27.68 3.01
N GLN A 757 -17.40 -27.85 4.33
CA GLN A 757 -16.54 -27.13 5.27
C GLN A 757 -15.51 -28.10 5.89
N LEU A 758 -14.30 -27.60 6.18
CA LEU A 758 -13.27 -28.36 6.89
C LEU A 758 -13.71 -28.61 8.33
N ALA A 759 -13.86 -29.88 8.73
CA ALA A 759 -13.98 -30.27 10.12
C ALA A 759 -12.58 -30.32 10.76
N VAL A 760 -12.34 -29.52 11.79
CA VAL A 760 -11.11 -29.54 12.57
C VAL A 760 -11.41 -30.31 13.84
N THR A 761 -10.83 -31.51 13.95
CA THR A 761 -11.14 -32.47 15.03
C THR A 761 -10.26 -32.31 16.26
N GLY A 762 -9.15 -31.59 16.15
CA GLY A 762 -8.24 -31.32 17.25
C GLY A 762 -7.16 -30.31 16.88
N VAL A 763 -6.83 -29.43 17.82
CA VAL A 763 -5.80 -28.39 17.76
C VAL A 763 -5.00 -28.49 19.05
N HIS A 764 -3.82 -29.13 19.00
CA HIS A 764 -3.02 -29.44 20.18
C HIS A 764 -1.63 -28.79 20.10
N ASP A 765 -1.10 -28.32 21.25
CA ASP A 765 0.27 -27.81 21.38
C ASP A 765 0.58 -26.68 20.36
N VAL A 766 -0.27 -25.65 20.29
CA VAL A 766 -0.10 -24.53 19.34
C VAL A 766 0.25 -23.25 20.07
N ALA A 767 1.38 -22.61 19.72
CA ALA A 767 1.75 -21.36 20.39
C ALA A 767 0.77 -20.22 20.02
N HIS A 768 0.50 -20.04 18.72
CA HIS A 768 -0.40 -19.00 18.22
C HIS A 768 -1.47 -19.60 17.31
N CYS A 769 -2.71 -19.68 17.76
CA CYS A 769 -3.85 -20.19 16.99
C CYS A 769 -4.81 -19.05 16.63
N ARG A 770 -5.08 -18.87 15.34
CA ARG A 770 -6.06 -17.93 14.83
C ARG A 770 -7.14 -18.64 14.03
N LEU A 771 -8.37 -18.54 14.50
CA LEU A 771 -9.56 -19.02 13.84
C LEU A 771 -10.31 -17.83 13.25
N GLN A 772 -10.60 -17.89 11.95
CA GLN A 772 -11.28 -16.83 11.23
C GLN A 772 -12.49 -17.38 10.51
N ARG A 773 -13.67 -16.77 10.70
CA ARG A 773 -14.94 -17.24 10.09
C ARG A 773 -15.22 -18.72 10.35
N CYS A 774 -14.82 -19.22 11.51
CA CYS A 774 -15.03 -20.62 11.88
C CYS A 774 -16.32 -20.80 12.68
N SER A 775 -16.96 -21.96 12.54
CA SER A 775 -17.98 -22.42 13.48
C SER A 775 -17.33 -23.30 14.53
N ILE A 776 -17.63 -23.12 15.81
CA ILE A 776 -17.04 -23.91 16.90
C ILE A 776 -18.20 -24.53 17.66
N GLU A 777 -18.36 -25.86 17.52
CA GLU A 777 -19.41 -26.61 18.22
C GLU A 777 -19.04 -26.86 19.68
N ALA A 778 -17.77 -27.17 19.94
CA ALA A 778 -17.21 -27.36 21.27
C ALA A 778 -15.73 -26.95 21.27
N PHE A 779 -15.30 -26.34 22.36
CA PHE A 779 -13.90 -26.01 22.65
C PHE A 779 -13.18 -27.18 23.30
N GLU A 780 -13.83 -27.83 24.28
CA GLU A 780 -13.27 -28.99 24.98
C GLU A 780 -13.04 -30.15 24.00
N GLY A 781 -11.88 -30.80 24.09
CA GLY A 781 -11.46 -31.86 23.18
C GLY A 781 -11.01 -31.38 21.78
N CYS A 782 -11.43 -30.19 21.33
CA CYS A 782 -11.00 -29.63 20.04
C CYS A 782 -9.77 -28.73 20.17
N ILE A 783 -9.57 -28.02 21.28
CA ILE A 783 -8.47 -27.08 21.47
C ILE A 783 -7.76 -27.36 22.80
N GLU A 784 -6.51 -27.78 22.75
CA GLU A 784 -5.71 -28.12 23.93
C GLU A 784 -4.29 -27.54 23.84
N HIS A 785 -3.75 -27.11 24.99
CA HIS A 785 -2.40 -26.56 25.10
C HIS A 785 -2.09 -25.42 24.10
N VAL A 786 -3.07 -24.53 23.87
CA VAL A 786 -2.88 -23.34 23.04
C VAL A 786 -2.44 -22.16 23.90
N GLN A 787 -1.27 -21.58 23.61
CA GLN A 787 -0.78 -20.44 24.41
C GLN A 787 -1.59 -19.18 24.11
N ARG A 788 -1.91 -18.92 22.84
CA ARG A 788 -2.69 -17.78 22.40
C ARG A 788 -3.75 -18.17 21.37
N LEU A 789 -5.01 -17.87 21.67
CA LEU A 789 -6.16 -18.12 20.80
C LEU A 789 -6.79 -16.81 20.33
N ILE A 790 -6.93 -16.64 19.02
CA ILE A 790 -7.57 -15.48 18.38
C ILE A 790 -8.78 -15.97 17.57
N LEU A 791 -9.98 -15.57 18.00
CA LEU A 791 -11.23 -15.82 17.31
C LEU A 791 -11.66 -14.55 16.57
N SER A 792 -11.91 -14.64 15.27
CA SER A 792 -12.31 -13.50 14.46
C SER A 792 -13.45 -13.87 13.52
N ARG A 793 -14.62 -13.24 13.71
CA ARG A 793 -15.85 -13.56 12.96
C ARG A 793 -16.29 -15.01 13.10
N CYS A 794 -15.98 -15.64 14.24
CA CYS A 794 -16.38 -17.03 14.52
C CYS A 794 -17.78 -17.11 15.12
N THR A 795 -18.43 -18.26 14.96
CA THR A 795 -19.73 -18.57 15.56
C THR A 795 -19.60 -19.67 16.62
N PHE A 796 -20.17 -19.45 17.81
CA PHE A 796 -20.27 -20.46 18.88
C PHE A 796 -21.34 -20.05 19.91
N ASP A 797 -21.99 -21.03 20.52
CA ASP A 797 -23.14 -20.80 21.42
C ASP A 797 -22.81 -20.95 22.90
N SER A 798 -21.83 -21.78 23.24
CA SER A 798 -21.37 -22.03 24.62
C SER A 798 -19.98 -21.46 24.88
N VAL A 799 -19.75 -21.02 26.12
CA VAL A 799 -18.43 -20.62 26.65
C VAL A 799 -18.03 -21.40 27.90
N ASP A 800 -18.86 -22.37 28.31
CA ASP A 800 -18.67 -23.13 29.55
C ASP A 800 -17.44 -24.05 29.47
N ASP A 801 -17.03 -24.39 28.24
CA ASP A 801 -15.97 -25.33 27.89
C ASP A 801 -14.72 -24.64 27.33
N LEU A 802 -14.55 -23.33 27.58
CA LEU A 802 -13.39 -22.57 27.08
C LEU A 802 -12.05 -23.24 27.46
N PRO A 803 -11.10 -23.30 26.51
CA PRO A 803 -9.84 -23.97 26.76
C PRO A 803 -8.94 -23.12 27.67
N HIS A 804 -8.06 -23.77 28.41
CA HIS A 804 -7.07 -23.07 29.23
C HIS A 804 -5.98 -22.45 28.35
N VAL A 805 -6.10 -21.15 28.03
CA VAL A 805 -5.17 -20.41 27.17
C VAL A 805 -4.51 -19.26 27.94
N GLY A 806 -3.26 -18.93 27.59
CA GLY A 806 -2.55 -17.79 28.19
C GLY A 806 -3.09 -16.43 27.73
N SER A 807 -3.62 -16.39 26.51
CA SER A 807 -4.24 -15.21 25.91
C SER A 807 -5.42 -15.60 25.01
N LEU A 808 -6.59 -14.99 25.21
CA LEU A 808 -7.79 -15.13 24.38
C LEU A 808 -8.17 -13.78 23.77
N VAL A 809 -8.35 -13.72 22.44
CA VAL A 809 -8.77 -12.53 21.70
C VAL A 809 -10.03 -12.86 20.90
N LEU A 810 -11.12 -12.12 21.12
CA LEU A 810 -12.36 -12.24 20.33
C LEU A 810 -12.59 -10.96 19.52
N ARG A 811 -13.02 -11.12 18.26
CA ARG A 811 -13.38 -10.01 17.37
C ARG A 811 -14.55 -10.38 16.47
N GLU A 812 -15.62 -9.60 16.51
CA GLU A 812 -16.82 -9.74 15.67
C GLU A 812 -17.42 -11.16 15.72
N CYS A 813 -17.32 -11.86 16.86
CA CYS A 813 -17.85 -13.20 17.05
C CYS A 813 -19.36 -13.16 17.38
N THR A 814 -20.12 -14.16 16.93
CA THR A 814 -21.57 -14.25 17.18
C THR A 814 -21.98 -15.63 17.66
N THR A 815 -23.22 -15.80 18.08
CA THR A 815 -23.86 -17.11 18.18
C THR A 815 -24.15 -17.68 16.79
N GLU A 816 -24.43 -18.98 16.69
CA GLU A 816 -24.69 -19.67 15.42
C GLU A 816 -25.94 -19.11 14.71
N ASP A 817 -26.99 -18.81 15.48
CA ASP A 817 -28.21 -18.16 15.02
C ASP A 817 -28.02 -16.67 14.67
N LYS A 818 -26.84 -16.12 14.97
CA LYS A 818 -26.47 -14.69 14.84
C LYS A 818 -27.38 -13.74 15.62
N ALA A 819 -28.17 -14.25 16.57
CA ALA A 819 -29.04 -13.43 17.41
C ALA A 819 -28.24 -12.67 18.47
N TRP A 820 -27.03 -13.12 18.79
CA TRP A 820 -26.16 -12.49 19.78
C TRP A 820 -24.74 -12.29 19.25
N ARG A 821 -24.12 -11.19 19.68
CA ARG A 821 -22.73 -10.84 19.45
C ARG A 821 -21.95 -11.00 20.76
N TRP A 822 -20.79 -11.64 20.67
CA TRP A 822 -19.82 -11.71 21.75
C TRP A 822 -18.99 -10.42 21.78
N PRO A 823 -18.55 -9.94 22.96
CA PRO A 823 -17.80 -8.69 23.07
C PRO A 823 -16.43 -8.80 22.41
N ASP A 824 -15.97 -7.71 21.79
CA ASP A 824 -14.62 -7.61 21.24
C ASP A 824 -13.62 -7.38 22.38
N VAL A 825 -12.93 -8.43 22.81
CA VAL A 825 -12.10 -8.41 24.02
C VAL A 825 -10.76 -9.12 23.86
N VAL A 826 -9.77 -8.66 24.62
CA VAL A 826 -8.46 -9.30 24.82
C VAL A 826 -8.33 -9.63 26.30
N MET A 827 -8.17 -10.92 26.60
CA MET A 827 -7.98 -11.43 27.96
C MET A 827 -6.64 -12.15 28.04
N THR A 828 -5.82 -11.81 29.03
CA THR A 828 -4.50 -12.43 29.25
C THR A 828 -4.39 -12.87 30.71
N GLY A 829 -3.84 -14.07 30.94
CA GLY A 829 -3.62 -14.61 32.29
C GLY A 829 -4.88 -14.86 33.13
N ARG A 830 -6.06 -15.04 32.50
CA ARG A 830 -7.34 -15.33 33.18
C ARG A 830 -7.67 -16.82 33.13
N THR A 831 -8.35 -17.30 34.15
CA THR A 831 -8.90 -18.67 34.18
C THR A 831 -10.09 -18.81 33.20
N PRO A 832 -10.40 -20.01 32.69
CA PRO A 832 -11.58 -20.22 31.84
C PRO A 832 -12.90 -19.70 32.43
N ALA A 833 -13.11 -19.88 33.74
CA ALA A 833 -14.30 -19.39 34.43
C ALA A 833 -14.41 -17.85 34.43
N GLU A 834 -13.30 -17.14 34.64
CA GLU A 834 -13.25 -15.69 34.55
C GLU A 834 -13.47 -15.19 33.12
N MET A 835 -12.92 -15.89 32.12
CA MET A 835 -13.14 -15.57 30.71
C MET A 835 -14.61 -15.75 30.31
N ALA A 836 -15.22 -16.87 30.68
CA ALA A 836 -16.64 -17.14 30.45
C ALA A 836 -17.54 -16.07 31.10
N HIS A 837 -17.23 -15.68 32.34
CA HIS A 837 -17.96 -14.63 33.05
C HIS A 837 -17.93 -13.28 32.30
N VAL A 838 -16.75 -12.87 31.81
CA VAL A 838 -16.61 -11.63 31.01
C VAL A 838 -17.40 -11.70 29.71
N LEU A 839 -17.33 -12.83 29.00
CA LEU A 839 -18.05 -13.00 27.72
C LEU A 839 -19.56 -12.97 27.91
N MET A 840 -20.08 -13.58 28.99
CA MET A 840 -21.51 -13.57 29.30
C MET A 840 -22.01 -12.18 29.71
N GLN A 841 -21.21 -11.40 30.46
CA GLN A 841 -21.56 -10.03 30.82
C GLN A 841 -21.56 -9.06 29.62
N GLY A 842 -20.69 -9.30 28.64
CA GLY A 842 -20.58 -8.47 27.43
C GLY A 842 -21.38 -8.99 26.23
N LYS A 843 -22.20 -10.03 26.40
CA LYS A 843 -23.02 -10.61 25.31
C LYS A 843 -24.16 -9.66 24.98
N GLU A 844 -24.24 -9.20 23.73
CA GLU A 844 -25.22 -8.23 23.25
C GLU A 844 -26.14 -8.86 22.21
N ARG A 845 -27.42 -8.49 22.21
CA ARG A 845 -28.37 -8.98 21.20
C ARG A 845 -28.06 -8.26 19.89
N CYS A 846 -27.83 -9.01 18.82
CA CYS A 846 -27.73 -8.44 17.49
C CYS A 846 -29.08 -7.85 17.12
N GLU A 847 -29.18 -6.54 17.00
CA GLU A 847 -30.33 -5.92 16.37
C GLU A 847 -30.43 -6.46 14.95
N VAL A 848 -31.50 -7.21 14.69
CA VAL A 848 -31.83 -7.65 13.34
C VAL A 848 -32.15 -6.39 12.56
N HIS A 849 -31.14 -5.76 12.00
CA HIS A 849 -31.29 -4.77 10.96
C HIS A 849 -31.94 -5.53 9.81
N SER A 850 -33.27 -5.49 9.80
CA SER A 850 -34.13 -6.11 8.80
C SER A 850 -33.67 -5.58 7.46
N ARG A 851 -32.82 -6.37 6.80
CA ARG A 851 -32.33 -6.13 5.46
C ARG A 851 -33.53 -6.30 4.53
N ARG A 852 -34.35 -5.26 4.41
CA ARG A 852 -35.12 -4.99 3.18
C ARG A 852 -34.08 -4.74 2.09
N TRP A 853 -33.75 -5.80 1.36
CA TRP A 853 -33.08 -5.77 0.07
C TRP A 853 -34.08 -6.20 -0.99
#